data_AF-A0AAD5PI78-F1
#
_entry.id   AF-A0AAD5PI78-F1
#
_cell.length_a   1.000
_cell.length_b   1.000
_cell.length_c   1.000
_cell.angle_alpha   90.00
_cell.angle_beta   90.00
_cell.angle_gamma   90.00
#
_symmetry.space_group_name_H-M   'P 1'
#
loop_
_entity.id
_entity.type
_entity.pdbx_description
1 polymer ?
#
loop_
_entity_poly.entity_id
_entity_poly.type
_entity_poly.pdbx_seq_one_letter_code
_entity_poly.pdbx_strand_id
1 'polypeptide(L)'
;MSWRFCWRKAAFVASCSATSFVLLTASTIKVDSATQENDKRIIKIINNQSTMPIWFGWHATLAEEQQQQQQQQGPMYQQGEQQQTKKSPNITSFSFTSVDDLISQVFSTGDGNTPSIKIPNRKDFEETVEKLYPGLAAQLNTMRESYARFWDFLTMDEFRQMVEMAEKETMDTKCHPEVALDATVRYGSGTLCDEEVFFIEARKKKQKEAFARFIGVPVHDIELEDIPVIGIAASGGGFRAMLGISGYMKAMQDTGVLDLVMYAASVSGSCWSLAQYYSPLTNARFDSLLDHIKSHTHTHLANANNLIAILKASPHNSKLLMQGIIERYHQRDGDLSLVDVWGLLLGGTLLTKKILVNKNNIPNGQKEVESGIVAEEDRVKVKPMLVDPNMTKLSKQTQYFQDGSLPMPIYCVVRVDEEDDGHDTDLYEWYEFTPFEMGTEEIDAWVPVWAFGRKFDQGKNIERLPEQTLGIMMGVFGSAFAASLAHFYKEIRSFMPPRALEKADEIIVQFKDSMSGFYPISPADFPNPFYRLAIDHHDKETNILVNSPKLALADAGLDNNIPFYPLLRQGRDTDIIFAIDMSADIQTSTHFDRAEGYVQRRGIDGWPKGAGWPKEKGHDKKTLGTCTVFESKTSHEEKHEDHYHQDTKKRPVSVIYFPLISNPNYDSTFDPQTAQFCSTWNFVYSSAQSTKLIGLAEMNWNDNVEQVRHVLRQVWHWKRAVRLRKENNENVLRIA
;
A
#
# COMPACT_ATOMS: atom_id res chain seq x y z
N MET A 1 -60.99 16.14 40.36
CA MET A 1 -61.87 15.25 41.15
C MET A 1 -61.13 13.94 41.39
N SER A 2 -61.09 13.53 42.66
CA SER A 2 -60.45 12.35 43.30
C SER A 2 -58.95 12.07 43.02
N TRP A 3 -58.00 12.23 43.96
CA TRP A 3 -57.76 11.46 45.22
C TRP A 3 -57.36 10.00 44.91
N ARG A 4 -56.32 9.36 45.47
CA ARG A 4 -55.49 9.60 46.66
C ARG A 4 -54.38 8.53 46.75
N PHE A 5 -53.25 8.87 47.39
CA PHE A 5 -52.45 8.11 48.38
C PHE A 5 -51.95 6.68 48.06
N CYS A 6 -50.64 6.35 48.11
CA CYS A 6 -49.69 6.41 49.23
C CYS A 6 -50.04 5.45 50.39
N TRP A 7 -49.27 4.35 50.58
CA TRP A 7 -48.54 4.02 51.84
C TRP A 7 -47.87 2.63 51.90
N ARG A 8 -46.67 2.62 52.51
CA ARG A 8 -46.04 1.59 53.41
C ARG A 8 -45.51 0.28 52.80
N LYS A 9 -44.38 -0.33 53.22
CA LYS A 9 -43.45 -0.36 54.39
C LYS A 9 -42.11 -0.97 53.85
N ALA A 10 -40.88 -0.85 54.38
CA ALA A 10 -40.29 -0.86 55.74
C ALA A 10 -38.82 -0.30 55.64
N ALA A 11 -38.29 0.56 56.54
CA ALA A 11 -37.60 0.28 57.84
C ALA A 11 -36.37 -0.65 57.70
N PHE A 12 -35.15 -0.43 58.26
CA PHE A 12 -34.69 0.34 59.43
C PHE A 12 -33.11 0.39 59.49
N VAL A 13 -32.50 1.51 59.96
CA VAL A 13 -31.27 1.68 60.83
C VAL A 13 -29.87 1.21 60.32
N ALA A 14 -28.69 1.82 60.51
CA ALA A 14 -28.09 2.90 61.34
C ALA A 14 -26.83 3.45 60.60
N SER A 15 -26.56 4.77 60.55
CA SER A 15 -25.71 5.62 61.44
C SER A 15 -24.16 5.51 61.33
N CYS A 16 -23.58 6.67 61.01
CA CYS A 16 -22.37 7.31 61.58
C CYS A 16 -20.95 7.06 61.01
N SER A 17 -20.35 8.22 60.72
CA SER A 17 -18.95 8.61 60.56
C SER A 17 -17.97 8.09 61.60
N ALA A 18 -16.68 7.94 61.24
CA ALA A 18 -15.53 8.59 61.90
C ALA A 18 -14.16 8.20 61.28
N THR A 19 -13.42 9.23 60.84
CA THR A 19 -12.15 9.70 61.42
C THR A 19 -10.98 8.71 61.72
N SER A 20 -9.87 8.97 61.02
CA SER A 20 -8.47 9.06 61.51
C SER A 20 -7.54 7.84 61.71
N PHE A 21 -6.36 8.01 61.08
CA PHE A 21 -4.98 7.81 61.57
C PHE A 21 -4.42 6.40 61.86
N VAL A 22 -3.22 6.13 61.31
CA VAL A 22 -1.89 6.01 61.97
C VAL A 22 -0.90 5.52 60.88
N LEU A 23 -0.04 6.38 60.31
CA LEU A 23 1.32 6.78 60.73
C LEU A 23 2.42 5.76 60.42
N LEU A 24 3.36 6.16 59.54
CA LEU A 24 4.81 6.23 59.83
C LEU A 24 5.50 6.92 58.63
N THR A 25 5.60 8.26 58.71
CA THR A 25 6.83 9.04 58.91
C THR A 25 7.61 9.35 57.64
N ALA A 26 7.50 10.61 57.23
CA ALA A 26 8.57 11.30 56.53
C ALA A 26 9.79 11.37 57.45
N SER A 27 10.96 10.97 56.93
CA SER A 27 12.24 11.44 57.44
C SER A 27 13.03 12.02 56.28
N THR A 28 13.21 13.33 56.38
CA THR A 28 14.20 14.17 55.72
C THR A 28 15.60 13.56 55.83
N ILE A 29 16.26 13.29 54.70
CA ILE A 29 17.73 13.28 54.63
C ILE A 29 18.19 14.00 53.36
N LYS A 30 18.81 15.16 53.63
CA LYS A 30 19.86 15.91 52.93
C LYS A 30 20.31 15.45 51.54
N VAL A 31 20.25 16.42 50.63
CA VAL A 31 21.26 16.63 49.59
C VAL A 31 22.61 16.87 50.27
N ASP A 32 23.64 16.11 49.90
CA ASP A 32 25.01 16.63 49.77
C ASP A 32 25.91 15.68 48.95
N SER A 33 26.45 16.28 47.87
CA SER A 33 27.81 16.18 47.31
C SER A 33 28.49 14.85 46.97
N ALA A 34 29.07 14.84 45.75
CA ALA A 34 30.38 14.28 45.38
C ALA A 34 30.49 12.73 45.36
N THR A 35 31.21 12.03 44.47
CA THR A 35 32.23 12.31 43.44
C THR A 35 32.52 10.98 42.72
N GLN A 36 33.04 11.04 41.48
CA GLN A 36 34.08 10.15 40.91
C GLN A 36 33.80 8.63 40.76
N GLU A 37 33.74 8.10 39.53
CA GLU A 37 34.85 7.58 38.69
C GLU A 37 35.07 6.06 38.86
N ASN A 38 35.19 5.38 37.72
CA ASN A 38 35.78 4.04 37.50
C ASN A 38 34.99 2.83 38.03
N ASP A 39 34.97 1.64 37.41
CA ASP A 39 35.78 1.11 36.32
C ASP A 39 35.10 -0.11 35.66
N LYS A 40 35.73 -0.53 34.57
CA LYS A 40 35.43 -1.62 33.64
C LYS A 40 35.54 -3.05 34.24
N ARG A 41 34.95 -3.99 33.48
CA ARG A 41 35.15 -5.48 33.43
C ARG A 41 34.25 -6.27 34.39
N ILE A 42 33.48 -7.28 33.96
CA ILE A 42 33.90 -8.66 33.57
C ILE A 42 32.64 -9.34 32.94
N ILE A 43 32.58 -9.72 31.65
CA ILE A 43 32.81 -11.03 31.00
C ILE A 43 32.22 -12.30 31.68
N LYS A 44 31.43 -13.06 30.87
CA LYS A 44 31.20 -14.53 30.82
C LYS A 44 29.94 -15.17 31.48
N ILE A 45 29.07 -15.66 30.58
CA ILE A 45 28.60 -17.06 30.41
C ILE A 45 28.14 -17.84 31.66
N ILE A 46 26.84 -18.16 31.73
CA ILE A 46 26.23 -19.46 32.12
C ILE A 46 24.84 -19.50 31.42
N ASN A 47 24.65 -20.18 30.28
CA ASN A 47 24.37 -21.62 30.07
C ASN A 47 23.22 -22.21 30.92
N ASN A 48 22.10 -22.49 30.24
CA ASN A 48 21.34 -23.75 30.26
C ASN A 48 21.13 -24.46 31.60
N GLN A 49 19.86 -24.56 32.05
CA GLN A 49 19.25 -25.86 32.34
C GLN A 49 17.73 -25.75 32.56
N SER A 50 17.03 -26.52 31.75
CA SER A 50 15.68 -27.05 31.93
C SER A 50 15.59 -27.96 33.15
N THR A 51 14.44 -27.93 33.85
CA THR A 51 13.66 -29.09 34.36
C THR A 51 12.56 -28.62 35.33
N MET A 52 11.30 -28.96 35.05
CA MET A 52 10.14 -29.04 35.99
C MET A 52 10.41 -30.04 37.14
N PRO A 53 9.48 -30.38 38.08
CA PRO A 53 8.20 -29.80 38.54
C PRO A 53 8.10 -29.68 40.10
N ILE A 54 7.16 -28.90 40.66
CA ILE A 54 6.66 -29.14 42.04
C ILE A 54 5.14 -28.93 42.12
N TRP A 55 4.48 -29.98 42.59
CA TRP A 55 3.08 -30.11 43.01
C TRP A 55 2.93 -29.85 44.52
N PHE A 56 1.81 -29.25 44.93
CA PHE A 56 0.97 -29.47 46.12
C PHE A 56 -0.16 -28.41 45.99
N GLY A 57 -1.46 -28.67 45.87
CA GLY A 57 -2.32 -29.72 46.41
C GLY A 57 -3.26 -29.05 47.43
N TRP A 58 -4.58 -29.12 47.23
CA TRP A 58 -5.64 -29.44 48.23
C TRP A 58 -7.02 -29.49 47.53
N HIS A 59 -7.63 -30.68 47.63
CA HIS A 59 -8.99 -31.15 47.28
C HIS A 59 -10.08 -30.52 48.20
N ALA A 60 -11.41 -30.68 48.08
CA ALA A 60 -12.41 -31.31 47.19
C ALA A 60 -13.79 -30.72 47.59
N THR A 61 -14.82 -30.72 46.72
CA THR A 61 -16.15 -31.40 46.80
C THR A 61 -17.18 -30.42 46.20
N LEU A 62 -18.20 -30.75 45.40
CA LEU A 62 -19.04 -31.93 45.16
C LEU A 62 -19.54 -31.92 43.70
N ALA A 63 -19.80 -33.11 43.18
CA ALA A 63 -20.54 -33.39 41.96
C ALA A 63 -22.04 -33.64 42.25
N GLU A 64 -22.85 -33.61 41.19
CA GLU A 64 -24.09 -34.39 40.91
C GLU A 64 -25.31 -33.57 40.49
N GLU A 65 -26.11 -34.19 39.61
CA GLU A 65 -27.37 -33.79 38.95
C GLU A 65 -27.22 -33.01 37.61
N GLN A 66 -27.67 -33.48 36.44
CA GLN A 66 -28.53 -34.60 36.05
C GLN A 66 -28.31 -34.93 34.55
N GLN A 67 -28.07 -36.21 34.25
CA GLN A 67 -28.38 -36.81 32.95
C GLN A 67 -29.37 -37.94 33.24
N GLN A 68 -30.63 -37.83 32.78
CA GLN A 68 -31.48 -38.93 32.29
C GLN A 68 -32.94 -38.47 32.11
N GLN A 69 -33.43 -38.57 30.86
CA GLN A 69 -34.79 -38.93 30.39
C GLN A 69 -35.04 -38.21 29.06
N GLN A 70 -35.48 -38.82 27.96
CA GLN A 70 -35.70 -40.20 27.57
C GLN A 70 -35.80 -40.16 26.03
N GLN A 71 -35.28 -41.18 25.36
CA GLN A 71 -35.57 -41.46 23.96
C GLN A 71 -37.07 -41.76 23.79
N GLN A 72 -37.67 -41.35 22.67
CA GLN A 72 -38.35 -42.22 21.70
C GLN A 72 -39.28 -41.40 20.81
N GLN A 73 -39.03 -41.47 19.48
CA GLN A 73 -40.00 -41.69 18.40
C GLN A 73 -39.43 -41.09 17.09
N GLY A 74 -39.04 -41.96 16.14
CA GLY A 74 -39.11 -41.61 14.72
C GLY A 74 -40.58 -41.47 14.29
N PRO A 75 -40.91 -40.99 13.06
CA PRO A 75 -40.47 -41.69 11.84
C PRO A 75 -40.35 -40.81 10.56
N MET A 76 -40.04 -41.50 9.46
CA MET A 76 -40.57 -41.30 8.09
C MET A 76 -40.08 -40.14 7.23
N TYR A 77 -39.27 -40.53 6.23
CA TYR A 77 -39.26 -39.96 4.89
C TYR A 77 -40.69 -39.83 4.32
N GLN A 78 -41.07 -38.61 3.95
CA GLN A 78 -42.09 -38.36 2.93
C GLN A 78 -41.58 -37.31 1.94
N GLN A 79 -41.55 -37.72 0.67
CA GLN A 79 -41.46 -36.85 -0.48
C GLN A 79 -42.66 -35.90 -0.48
N GLY A 80 -42.38 -34.61 -0.64
CA GLY A 80 -43.37 -33.58 -0.87
C GLY A 80 -42.81 -32.55 -1.83
N GLU A 81 -43.10 -32.71 -3.11
CA GLU A 81 -42.97 -31.66 -4.11
C GLU A 81 -43.81 -30.45 -3.66
N GLN A 82 -43.15 -29.33 -3.38
CA GLN A 82 -43.80 -28.02 -3.43
C GLN A 82 -42.97 -27.10 -4.31
N GLN A 83 -43.53 -26.85 -5.50
CA GLN A 83 -43.20 -25.73 -6.35
C GLN A 83 -43.31 -24.44 -5.53
N GLN A 84 -42.18 -23.91 -5.08
CA GLN A 84 -42.06 -22.50 -4.72
C GLN A 84 -41.40 -21.77 -5.87
N THR A 85 -42.20 -20.88 -6.44
CA THR A 85 -41.86 -19.85 -7.40
C THR A 85 -40.51 -19.21 -7.09
N LYS A 86 -39.63 -19.18 -8.10
CA LYS A 86 -38.38 -18.41 -8.13
C LYS A 86 -38.67 -16.97 -7.68
N LYS A 87 -38.41 -16.66 -6.41
CA LYS A 87 -38.15 -15.30 -5.98
C LYS A 87 -36.73 -14.98 -6.45
N SER A 88 -36.62 -13.97 -7.30
CA SER A 88 -35.37 -13.28 -7.61
C SER A 88 -34.61 -12.99 -6.30
N PRO A 89 -33.27 -13.07 -6.27
CA PRO A 89 -32.53 -12.72 -5.08
C PRO A 89 -32.92 -11.30 -4.67
N ASN A 90 -33.34 -11.14 -3.41
CA ASN A 90 -33.58 -9.84 -2.83
C ASN A 90 -32.28 -9.06 -2.90
N ILE A 91 -32.23 -8.09 -3.83
CA ILE A 91 -31.25 -7.01 -3.86
C ILE A 91 -31.38 -6.32 -2.50
N THR A 92 -30.38 -6.44 -1.64
CA THR A 92 -30.29 -5.60 -0.45
C THR A 92 -30.11 -4.16 -0.94
N SER A 93 -31.19 -3.40 -0.94
CA SER A 93 -31.13 -1.95 -1.10
C SER A 93 -30.28 -1.39 0.03
N PHE A 94 -29.31 -0.55 -0.31
CA PHE A 94 -28.68 0.40 0.61
C PHE A 94 -29.80 1.11 1.39
N SER A 95 -29.98 0.72 2.65
CA SER A 95 -31.01 1.25 3.53
C SER A 95 -30.31 1.69 4.80
N PHE A 96 -30.03 2.99 4.88
CA PHE A 96 -29.45 3.63 6.04
C PHE A 96 -30.36 3.48 7.26
N THR A 97 -29.83 2.97 8.36
CA THR A 97 -30.27 3.43 9.68
C THR A 97 -29.64 4.81 9.85
N SER A 98 -30.38 5.84 9.41
CA SER A 98 -30.24 7.27 9.70
C SER A 98 -28.83 7.89 9.77
N VAL A 99 -28.61 8.99 9.04
CA VAL A 99 -27.45 9.91 9.15
C VAL A 99 -27.13 10.34 10.60
N ASP A 100 -28.11 10.25 11.52
CA ASP A 100 -27.91 10.46 12.95
C ASP A 100 -27.09 9.36 13.64
N ASP A 101 -27.10 8.12 13.16
CA ASP A 101 -26.26 7.03 13.67
C ASP A 101 -24.79 7.21 13.25
N LEU A 102 -24.54 7.62 12.00
CA LEU A 102 -23.21 8.00 11.53
C LEU A 102 -22.63 9.14 12.39
N ILE A 103 -23.43 10.15 12.73
CA ILE A 103 -22.94 11.29 13.52
C ILE A 103 -22.89 11.01 15.01
N SER A 104 -23.78 10.19 15.54
CA SER A 104 -23.63 9.76 16.93
C SER A 104 -22.44 8.82 17.09
N GLN A 105 -22.20 7.84 16.20
CA GLN A 105 -21.04 6.95 16.30
C GLN A 105 -19.73 7.67 16.02
N VAL A 106 -19.72 8.59 15.05
CA VAL A 106 -18.54 9.37 14.77
C VAL A 106 -18.34 10.41 15.88
N PHE A 107 -19.36 11.04 16.50
CA PHE A 107 -19.21 12.18 17.44
C PHE A 107 -19.72 11.98 18.89
N SER A 108 -20.10 10.78 19.33
CA SER A 108 -20.54 10.54 20.72
C SER A 108 -19.36 10.34 21.66
N THR A 109 -19.32 11.16 22.70
CA THR A 109 -18.32 11.17 23.77
C THR A 109 -18.42 9.90 24.62
N GLY A 110 -17.41 9.03 24.58
CA GLY A 110 -17.23 7.96 25.57
C GLY A 110 -16.53 8.49 26.81
N ASP A 111 -17.17 8.43 27.97
CA ASP A 111 -16.53 8.68 29.28
C ASP A 111 -15.45 7.61 29.52
N GLY A 112 -14.17 7.96 29.40
CA GLY A 112 -13.07 7.01 29.57
C GLY A 112 -11.76 7.63 30.05
N ASN A 113 -11.31 7.21 31.24
CA ASN A 113 -10.02 7.55 31.87
C ASN A 113 -8.83 7.36 30.91
N THR A 114 -8.05 8.44 30.70
CA THR A 114 -6.79 8.41 29.93
C THR A 114 -5.60 8.01 30.81
N PRO A 115 -4.74 7.05 30.39
CA PRO A 115 -3.50 6.74 31.10
C PRO A 115 -2.44 7.83 30.87
N SER A 116 -1.73 8.21 31.94
CA SER A 116 -0.69 9.24 31.92
C SER A 116 0.64 8.71 31.40
N ILE A 117 1.01 9.09 30.18
CA ILE A 117 2.34 8.83 29.59
C ILE A 117 3.21 10.06 29.82
N LYS A 118 4.45 9.87 30.30
CA LYS A 118 5.41 10.96 30.56
C LYS A 118 5.84 11.63 29.24
N ILE A 119 5.68 12.96 29.20
CA ILE A 119 5.93 13.86 28.07
C ILE A 119 7.41 14.27 28.07
N PRO A 120 8.13 14.26 26.93
CA PRO A 120 9.47 14.87 26.81
C PRO A 120 9.43 16.38 27.03
N ASN A 121 10.54 16.97 27.48
CA ASN A 121 10.63 18.41 27.71
C ASN A 121 10.50 19.20 26.39
N ARG A 122 9.71 20.29 26.40
CA ARG A 122 9.32 21.08 25.22
C ARG A 122 10.50 21.57 24.36
N LYS A 123 11.63 21.90 24.98
CA LYS A 123 12.85 22.34 24.26
C LYS A 123 13.52 21.21 23.49
N ASP A 124 13.63 20.03 24.10
CA ASP A 124 14.25 18.87 23.47
C ASP A 124 13.42 18.37 22.29
N PHE A 125 12.09 18.53 22.35
CA PHE A 125 11.15 18.29 21.26
C PHE A 125 11.32 19.28 20.10
N GLU A 126 11.32 20.59 20.38
CA GLU A 126 11.52 21.63 19.36
C GLU A 126 12.88 21.45 18.65
N GLU A 127 13.94 21.08 19.37
CA GLU A 127 15.26 20.80 18.78
C GLU A 127 15.30 19.48 17.98
N THR A 128 14.65 18.41 18.45
CA THR A 128 14.64 17.12 17.73
C THR A 128 13.80 17.19 16.46
N VAL A 129 12.64 17.84 16.52
CA VAL A 129 11.75 18.05 15.39
C VAL A 129 12.36 19.00 14.38
N GLU A 130 12.96 20.12 14.80
CA GLU A 130 13.64 21.05 13.88
C GLU A 130 14.86 20.39 13.22
N LYS A 131 15.54 19.49 13.93
CA LYS A 131 16.67 18.72 13.39
C LYS A 131 16.23 17.66 12.39
N LEU A 132 15.06 17.02 12.57
CA LEU A 132 14.53 15.99 11.68
C LEU A 132 13.74 16.57 10.50
N TYR A 133 13.01 17.68 10.74
CA TYR A 133 12.10 18.34 9.82
C TYR A 133 12.26 19.87 9.93
N PRO A 134 13.27 20.46 9.27
CA PRO A 134 13.52 21.90 9.32
C PRO A 134 12.27 22.68 8.91
N GLY A 135 11.81 23.61 9.77
CA GLY A 135 10.60 24.40 9.54
C GLY A 135 9.28 23.79 10.03
N LEU A 136 9.25 22.55 10.52
CA LEU A 136 8.04 21.93 11.08
C LEU A 136 7.58 22.65 12.37
N ALA A 137 8.51 23.20 13.16
CA ALA A 137 8.21 23.99 14.35
C ALA A 137 7.36 25.24 14.05
N ALA A 138 7.64 25.92 12.92
CA ALA A 138 6.84 27.05 12.46
C ALA A 138 5.46 26.60 11.94
N GLN A 139 5.39 25.42 11.31
CA GLN A 139 4.15 24.85 10.78
C GLN A 139 3.23 24.27 11.87
N LEU A 140 3.77 23.83 13.01
CA LEU A 140 3.03 23.18 14.11
C LEU A 140 1.90 24.06 14.68
N ASN A 141 2.13 25.37 14.83
CA ASN A 141 1.08 26.30 15.28
C ASN A 141 -0.03 26.48 14.24
N THR A 142 0.34 26.55 12.95
CA THR A 142 -0.63 26.60 11.86
C THR A 142 -1.42 25.30 11.79
N MET A 143 -0.77 24.14 11.91
CA MET A 143 -1.42 22.83 11.92
C MET A 143 -2.44 22.70 13.06
N ARG A 144 -2.12 23.18 14.26
CA ARG A 144 -3.02 23.16 15.41
C ARG A 144 -4.36 23.87 15.15
N GLU A 145 -4.30 25.09 14.62
CA GLU A 145 -5.50 25.86 14.28
C GLU A 145 -6.29 25.23 13.13
N SER A 146 -5.58 24.59 12.21
CA SER A 146 -6.16 23.90 11.06
C SER A 146 -6.90 22.64 11.48
N TYR A 147 -6.30 21.79 12.29
CA TYR A 147 -6.98 20.61 12.83
C TYR A 147 -8.27 20.99 13.56
N ALA A 148 -8.25 22.02 14.42
CA ALA A 148 -9.47 22.51 15.07
C ALA A 148 -10.58 22.86 14.05
N ARG A 149 -10.23 23.60 12.99
CA ARG A 149 -11.17 24.00 11.92
C ARG A 149 -11.63 22.83 11.04
N PHE A 150 -10.79 21.83 10.81
CA PHE A 150 -11.15 20.61 10.07
C PHE A 150 -12.15 19.78 10.86
N TRP A 151 -11.94 19.62 12.17
CA TRP A 151 -12.88 18.94 13.04
C TRP A 151 -14.20 19.70 13.17
N ASP A 152 -14.17 21.02 13.27
CA ASP A 152 -15.38 21.85 13.22
C ASP A 152 -16.14 21.67 11.89
N PHE A 153 -15.43 21.59 10.75
CA PHE A 153 -16.03 21.30 9.45
C PHE A 153 -16.71 19.92 9.39
N LEU A 154 -16.08 18.89 9.95
CA LEU A 154 -16.66 17.55 10.02
C LEU A 154 -17.92 17.50 10.92
N THR A 155 -18.05 18.40 11.90
CA THR A 155 -19.23 18.47 12.80
C THR A 155 -20.44 19.23 12.24
N MET A 156 -20.36 19.80 11.04
CA MET A 156 -21.41 20.66 10.47
C MET A 156 -22.48 19.86 9.70
N ASP A 157 -23.70 20.43 9.61
CA ASP A 157 -24.78 19.96 8.71
C ASP A 157 -24.33 19.85 7.23
N GLU A 158 -23.27 20.58 6.85
CA GLU A 158 -22.65 20.47 5.53
C GLU A 158 -22.01 19.10 5.29
N PHE A 159 -21.39 18.48 6.31
CA PHE A 159 -20.83 17.14 6.18
C PHE A 159 -21.92 16.08 5.99
N ARG A 160 -23.02 16.19 6.73
CA ARG A 160 -24.23 15.35 6.55
C ARG A 160 -24.72 15.38 5.12
N GLN A 161 -24.93 16.58 4.57
CA GLN A 161 -25.42 16.77 3.22
C GLN A 161 -24.46 16.18 2.18
N MET A 162 -23.15 16.29 2.39
CA MET A 162 -22.16 15.69 1.48
C MET A 162 -22.20 14.17 1.49
N VAL A 163 -22.34 13.55 2.67
CA VAL A 163 -22.50 12.10 2.79
C VAL A 163 -23.78 11.64 2.07
N GLU A 164 -24.92 12.28 2.35
CA GLU A 164 -26.20 11.96 1.67
C GLU A 164 -26.13 12.14 0.13
N MET A 165 -25.36 13.11 -0.35
CA MET A 165 -25.15 13.31 -1.79
C MET A 165 -24.24 12.24 -2.39
N ALA A 166 -23.15 11.88 -1.71
CA ALA A 166 -22.26 10.81 -2.16
C ALA A 166 -23.03 9.48 -2.25
N GLU A 167 -23.83 9.16 -1.23
CA GLU A 167 -24.67 7.96 -1.18
C GLU A 167 -25.65 7.84 -2.34
N LYS A 168 -26.32 8.95 -2.72
CA LYS A 168 -27.23 8.97 -3.87
C LYS A 168 -26.52 8.67 -5.18
N GLU A 169 -25.25 9.04 -5.29
CA GLU A 169 -24.47 8.86 -6.51
C GLU A 169 -23.69 7.55 -6.56
N THR A 170 -23.45 6.89 -5.42
CA THR A 170 -22.81 5.57 -5.33
C THR A 170 -23.49 4.54 -6.24
N MET A 171 -24.81 4.65 -6.42
CA MET A 171 -25.60 3.76 -7.29
C MET A 171 -25.92 4.36 -8.67
N ASP A 172 -25.44 5.57 -8.95
CA ASP A 172 -25.69 6.22 -10.24
C ASP A 172 -24.79 5.62 -11.32
N THR A 173 -25.38 4.76 -12.15
CA THR A 173 -24.72 4.14 -13.31
C THR A 173 -24.21 5.12 -14.37
N LYS A 174 -24.62 6.40 -14.35
CA LYS A 174 -24.01 7.44 -15.19
C LYS A 174 -22.65 7.87 -14.67
N CYS A 175 -22.51 7.96 -13.35
CA CYS A 175 -21.25 8.31 -12.68
C CYS A 175 -20.34 7.08 -12.56
N HIS A 176 -20.91 5.91 -12.27
CA HIS A 176 -20.20 4.66 -12.02
C HIS A 176 -20.80 3.53 -12.88
N PRO A 177 -20.48 3.47 -14.18
CA PRO A 177 -21.04 2.46 -15.09
C PRO A 177 -20.81 1.02 -14.63
N GLU A 178 -19.70 0.75 -13.94
CA GLU A 178 -19.34 -0.56 -13.40
C GLU A 178 -20.33 -1.09 -12.35
N VAL A 179 -21.13 -0.23 -11.73
CA VAL A 179 -22.19 -0.63 -10.77
C VAL A 179 -23.28 -1.47 -11.48
N ALA A 180 -23.47 -1.27 -12.79
CA ALA A 180 -24.40 -2.07 -13.57
C ALA A 180 -23.89 -3.50 -13.86
N LEU A 181 -22.59 -3.76 -13.67
CA LEU A 181 -21.93 -5.00 -14.04
C LEU A 181 -21.88 -5.99 -12.87
N ASP A 182 -22.08 -7.26 -13.19
CA ASP A 182 -21.78 -8.38 -12.30
C ASP A 182 -20.34 -8.85 -12.52
N ALA A 183 -19.67 -9.24 -11.45
CA ALA A 183 -18.30 -9.73 -11.43
C ALA A 183 -18.26 -11.18 -10.96
N THR A 184 -17.40 -11.96 -11.59
CA THR A 184 -17.11 -13.34 -11.21
C THR A 184 -15.62 -13.51 -10.99
N VAL A 185 -15.25 -14.32 -10.00
CA VAL A 185 -13.85 -14.72 -9.80
C VAL A 185 -13.42 -15.61 -10.95
N ARG A 186 -12.36 -15.22 -11.64
CA ARG A 186 -11.61 -16.07 -12.57
C ARG A 186 -10.67 -16.91 -11.73
N TYR A 187 -10.82 -18.23 -11.73
CA TYR A 187 -9.96 -19.13 -10.95
C TYR A 187 -9.53 -20.35 -11.75
N GLY A 188 -8.34 -20.90 -11.42
CA GLY A 188 -7.84 -22.17 -11.94
C GLY A 188 -7.58 -22.18 -13.44
N SER A 189 -7.33 -21.03 -14.05
CA SER A 189 -7.05 -20.95 -15.49
C SER A 189 -5.58 -21.20 -15.81
N GLY A 190 -4.66 -20.96 -14.86
CA GLY A 190 -3.21 -21.06 -15.05
C GLY A 190 -2.66 -20.07 -16.09
N THR A 191 -3.42 -19.02 -16.40
CA THR A 191 -3.14 -18.10 -17.50
C THR A 191 -3.38 -16.64 -17.09
N LEU A 192 -2.85 -15.72 -17.90
CA LEU A 192 -3.21 -14.31 -17.85
C LEU A 192 -4.66 -14.10 -18.33
N CYS A 193 -5.26 -12.97 -17.95
CA CYS A 193 -6.53 -12.54 -18.53
C CYS A 193 -6.38 -12.17 -20.01
N ASP A 194 -7.47 -12.24 -20.76
CA ASP A 194 -7.49 -11.96 -22.20
C ASP A 194 -7.01 -10.53 -22.49
N GLU A 195 -7.38 -9.56 -21.65
CA GLU A 195 -6.97 -8.17 -21.78
C GLU A 195 -5.45 -7.99 -21.68
N GLU A 196 -4.78 -8.71 -20.78
CA GLU A 196 -3.32 -8.68 -20.67
C GLU A 196 -2.67 -9.36 -21.89
N VAL A 197 -3.23 -10.47 -22.38
CA VAL A 197 -2.75 -11.13 -23.61
C VAL A 197 -2.85 -10.20 -24.81
N PHE A 198 -3.98 -9.53 -25.00
CA PHE A 198 -4.16 -8.56 -26.08
C PHE A 198 -3.20 -7.37 -25.95
N PHE A 199 -2.96 -6.89 -24.73
CA PHE A 199 -1.98 -5.84 -24.47
C PHE A 199 -0.56 -6.28 -24.89
N ILE A 200 -0.12 -7.48 -24.52
CA ILE A 200 1.21 -8.00 -24.87
C ILE A 200 1.39 -8.01 -26.40
N GLU A 201 0.39 -8.50 -27.13
CA GLU A 201 0.43 -8.51 -28.60
C GLU A 201 0.50 -7.11 -29.21
N ALA A 202 -0.32 -6.18 -28.70
CA ALA A 202 -0.34 -4.79 -29.16
C ALA A 202 0.99 -4.08 -28.88
N ARG A 203 1.55 -4.28 -27.69
CA ARG A 203 2.81 -3.69 -27.24
C ARG A 203 4.00 -4.22 -28.05
N LYS A 204 4.09 -5.53 -28.30
CA LYS A 204 5.15 -6.11 -29.14
C LYS A 204 5.18 -5.52 -30.55
N LYS A 205 4.01 -5.29 -31.15
CA LYS A 205 3.90 -4.64 -32.48
C LYS A 205 4.48 -3.23 -32.46
N LYS A 206 4.19 -2.44 -31.42
CA LYS A 206 4.73 -1.08 -31.25
C LYS A 206 6.21 -1.05 -30.86
N GLN A 207 6.69 -2.06 -30.14
CA GLN A 207 8.09 -2.20 -29.73
C GLN A 207 9.03 -2.45 -30.89
N LYS A 208 8.60 -3.14 -31.97
CA LYS A 208 9.48 -3.61 -33.05
C LYS A 208 10.42 -2.55 -33.61
N GLU A 209 9.89 -1.38 -33.97
CA GLU A 209 10.72 -0.31 -34.53
C GLU A 209 11.61 0.36 -33.47
N ALA A 210 11.07 0.62 -32.28
CA ALA A 210 11.82 1.23 -31.18
C ALA A 210 12.98 0.32 -30.75
N PHE A 211 12.74 -0.97 -30.66
CA PHE A 211 13.71 -1.99 -30.32
C PHE A 211 14.83 -2.03 -31.36
N ALA A 212 14.49 -2.17 -32.64
CA ALA A 212 15.46 -2.15 -33.74
C ALA A 212 16.35 -0.91 -33.73
N ARG A 213 15.75 0.29 -33.54
CA ARG A 213 16.48 1.55 -33.42
C ARG A 213 17.41 1.56 -32.21
N PHE A 214 16.92 1.16 -31.04
CA PHE A 214 17.70 1.20 -29.80
C PHE A 214 18.90 0.26 -29.83
N ILE A 215 18.72 -0.97 -30.34
CA ILE A 215 19.82 -1.93 -30.49
C ILE A 215 20.62 -1.73 -31.78
N GLY A 216 20.28 -0.78 -32.65
CA GLY A 216 21.04 -0.45 -33.85
C GLY A 216 21.07 -1.54 -34.92
N VAL A 217 19.93 -2.20 -35.19
CA VAL A 217 19.78 -3.20 -36.27
C VAL A 217 18.62 -2.81 -37.21
N PRO A 218 18.59 -3.31 -38.46
CA PRO A 218 17.47 -3.08 -39.36
C PRO A 218 16.14 -3.62 -38.82
N VAL A 219 15.04 -2.89 -39.03
CA VAL A 219 13.70 -3.30 -38.54
C VAL A 219 13.25 -4.66 -39.10
N HIS A 220 13.66 -4.99 -40.32
CA HIS A 220 13.31 -6.27 -40.96
C HIS A 220 14.07 -7.47 -40.38
N ASP A 221 15.11 -7.25 -39.56
CA ASP A 221 15.80 -8.32 -38.83
C ASP A 221 15.11 -8.71 -37.51
N ILE A 222 14.08 -7.97 -37.10
CA ILE A 222 13.34 -8.18 -35.86
C ILE A 222 12.02 -8.89 -36.15
N GLU A 223 11.84 -10.09 -35.60
CA GLU A 223 10.51 -10.71 -35.47
C GLU A 223 9.89 -10.46 -34.09
N LEU A 224 8.56 -10.49 -33.99
CA LEU A 224 7.86 -10.16 -32.73
C LEU A 224 8.18 -11.13 -31.60
N GLU A 225 8.46 -12.39 -31.94
CA GLU A 225 8.87 -13.45 -31.03
C GLU A 225 10.28 -13.23 -30.47
N ASP A 226 11.13 -12.51 -31.21
CA ASP A 226 12.51 -12.22 -30.82
C ASP A 226 12.62 -11.03 -29.87
N ILE A 227 11.56 -10.20 -29.76
CA ILE A 227 11.54 -9.04 -28.86
C ILE A 227 11.52 -9.53 -27.41
N PRO A 228 12.53 -9.16 -26.59
CA PRO A 228 12.55 -9.51 -25.18
C PRO A 228 11.40 -8.86 -24.40
N VAL A 229 10.82 -9.58 -23.46
CA VAL A 229 9.89 -9.02 -22.48
C VAL A 229 10.71 -8.40 -21.35
N ILE A 230 10.56 -7.08 -21.19
CA ILE A 230 11.31 -6.30 -20.20
C ILE A 230 10.36 -5.80 -19.11
N GLY A 231 10.68 -6.07 -17.85
CA GLY A 231 9.95 -5.59 -16.68
C GLY A 231 10.79 -4.63 -15.83
N ILE A 232 10.19 -3.55 -15.34
CA ILE A 232 10.75 -2.73 -14.26
C ILE A 232 10.24 -3.28 -12.93
N ALA A 233 11.15 -3.54 -11.98
CA ALA A 233 10.82 -3.82 -10.59
C ALA A 233 11.31 -2.65 -9.73
N ALA A 234 10.40 -1.76 -9.36
CA ALA A 234 10.70 -0.52 -8.65
C ALA A 234 10.40 -0.63 -7.15
N SER A 235 11.41 -0.39 -6.31
CA SER A 235 11.27 -0.60 -4.87
C SER A 235 10.38 0.42 -4.15
N GLY A 236 9.99 0.09 -2.92
CA GLY A 236 9.40 1.04 -1.98
C GLY A 236 10.42 1.97 -1.32
N GLY A 237 9.92 2.97 -0.56
CA GLY A 237 10.78 3.96 0.12
C GLY A 237 10.17 5.36 0.27
N GLY A 238 8.85 5.48 0.43
CA GLY A 238 8.17 6.77 0.61
C GLY A 238 8.42 7.78 -0.53
N PHE A 239 8.54 9.07 -0.20
CA PHE A 239 8.82 10.12 -1.20
C PHE A 239 10.18 9.95 -1.88
N ARG A 240 11.17 9.33 -1.22
CA ARG A 240 12.46 9.02 -1.86
C ARG A 240 12.27 8.11 -3.07
N ALA A 241 11.53 7.01 -2.90
CA ALA A 241 11.23 6.10 -4.00
C ALA A 241 10.37 6.78 -5.08
N MET A 242 9.35 7.54 -4.67
CA MET A 242 8.49 8.29 -5.61
C MET A 242 9.29 9.25 -6.50
N LEU A 243 10.23 10.00 -5.93
CA LEU A 243 11.10 10.91 -6.67
C LEU A 243 12.13 10.15 -7.52
N GLY A 244 12.77 9.13 -6.95
CA GLY A 244 13.78 8.33 -7.63
C GLY A 244 13.26 7.62 -8.88
N ILE A 245 12.12 6.93 -8.78
CA ILE A 245 11.54 6.20 -9.92
C ILE A 245 11.10 7.15 -11.02
N SER A 246 10.60 8.34 -10.65
CA SER A 246 10.21 9.36 -11.62
C SER A 246 11.41 9.84 -12.44
N GLY A 247 12.59 9.97 -11.83
CA GLY A 247 13.85 10.29 -12.53
C GLY A 247 14.34 9.14 -13.41
N TYR A 248 14.38 7.91 -12.89
CA TYR A 248 14.78 6.74 -13.69
C TYR A 248 13.88 6.53 -14.92
N MET A 249 12.56 6.58 -14.76
CA MET A 249 11.63 6.38 -15.88
C MET A 249 11.65 7.55 -16.87
N LYS A 250 11.88 8.79 -16.41
CA LYS A 250 12.13 9.92 -17.31
C LYS A 250 13.38 9.67 -18.16
N ALA A 251 14.48 9.27 -17.55
CA ALA A 251 15.71 8.96 -18.29
C ALA A 251 15.53 7.76 -19.25
N MET A 252 14.75 6.74 -18.85
CA MET A 252 14.34 5.66 -19.76
C MET A 252 13.53 6.16 -20.96
N GLN A 253 12.63 7.14 -20.77
CA GLN A 253 11.90 7.78 -21.86
C GLN A 253 12.84 8.56 -22.78
N ASP A 254 13.69 9.42 -22.21
CA ASP A 254 14.61 10.28 -22.96
C ASP A 254 15.64 9.47 -23.77
N THR A 255 15.99 8.27 -23.29
CA THR A 255 16.91 7.32 -23.96
C THR A 255 16.20 6.33 -24.89
N GLY A 256 14.87 6.35 -24.95
CA GLY A 256 14.04 5.46 -25.77
C GLY A 256 13.86 4.04 -25.23
N VAL A 257 14.37 3.75 -24.03
CA VAL A 257 14.24 2.42 -23.41
C VAL A 257 12.83 2.18 -22.87
N LEU A 258 12.11 3.22 -22.44
CA LEU A 258 10.75 3.05 -21.93
C LEU A 258 9.80 2.45 -22.99
N ASP A 259 10.03 2.76 -24.27
CA ASP A 259 9.29 2.17 -25.39
C ASP A 259 9.50 0.66 -25.52
N LEU A 260 10.58 0.12 -24.93
CA LEU A 260 10.94 -1.29 -24.93
C LEU A 260 10.40 -2.04 -23.70
N VAL A 261 9.97 -1.32 -22.67
CA VAL A 261 9.44 -1.92 -21.44
C VAL A 261 8.01 -2.43 -21.67
N MET A 262 7.74 -3.64 -21.19
CA MET A 262 6.42 -4.28 -21.19
C MET A 262 5.67 -3.98 -19.89
N TYR A 263 6.32 -4.18 -18.75
CA TYR A 263 5.70 -4.10 -17.43
C TYR A 263 6.44 -3.13 -16.49
N ALA A 264 5.70 -2.43 -15.64
CA ALA A 264 6.24 -1.60 -14.57
C ALA A 264 5.62 -2.01 -13.23
N ALA A 265 6.28 -2.94 -12.53
CA ALA A 265 5.90 -3.40 -11.21
C ALA A 265 6.48 -2.47 -10.12
N SER A 266 5.65 -2.14 -9.15
CA SER A 266 5.99 -1.16 -8.11
C SER A 266 5.50 -1.59 -6.72
N VAL A 267 6.24 -1.14 -5.71
CA VAL A 267 5.92 -1.28 -4.29
C VAL A 267 5.89 0.11 -3.65
N SER A 268 4.98 0.33 -2.70
CA SER A 268 4.96 1.49 -1.81
C SER A 268 5.10 2.83 -2.52
N GLY A 269 6.08 3.66 -2.16
CA GLY A 269 6.33 4.98 -2.75
C GLY A 269 6.43 5.02 -4.28
N SER A 270 6.90 3.93 -4.92
CA SER A 270 6.91 3.85 -6.39
C SER A 270 5.51 3.70 -6.98
N CYS A 271 4.58 3.05 -6.27
CA CYS A 271 3.16 3.00 -6.64
C CYS A 271 2.56 4.41 -6.74
N TRP A 272 2.95 5.33 -5.84
CA TRP A 272 2.45 6.71 -5.87
C TRP A 272 2.87 7.46 -7.13
N SER A 273 4.09 7.21 -7.64
CA SER A 273 4.55 7.81 -8.89
C SER A 273 3.76 7.28 -10.08
N LEU A 274 3.61 5.94 -10.20
CA LEU A 274 2.84 5.33 -11.28
C LEU A 274 1.36 5.74 -11.25
N ALA A 275 0.76 5.80 -10.06
CA ALA A 275 -0.62 6.25 -9.87
C ALA A 275 -0.86 7.67 -10.42
N GLN A 276 0.08 8.59 -10.19
CA GLN A 276 0.02 9.96 -10.72
C GLN A 276 0.35 10.01 -12.21
N TYR A 277 1.31 9.22 -12.68
CA TYR A 277 1.72 9.15 -14.09
C TYR A 277 0.59 8.65 -15.00
N TYR A 278 -0.09 7.57 -14.62
CA TYR A 278 -1.23 7.02 -15.34
C TYR A 278 -2.54 7.71 -14.97
N SER A 279 -2.55 9.05 -14.96
CA SER A 279 -3.75 9.82 -14.60
C SER A 279 -3.88 11.12 -15.40
N PRO A 280 -5.08 11.73 -15.44
CA PRO A 280 -5.30 13.03 -16.08
C PRO A 280 -4.53 14.20 -15.44
N LEU A 281 -3.85 13.97 -14.31
CA LEU A 281 -2.94 14.95 -13.72
C LEU A 281 -1.77 15.22 -14.67
N THR A 282 -1.18 14.15 -15.19
CA THR A 282 0.07 14.20 -15.94
C THR A 282 -0.11 13.80 -17.39
N ASN A 283 -1.19 13.08 -17.71
CA ASN A 283 -1.45 12.45 -19.00
C ASN A 283 -0.25 11.62 -19.48
N ALA A 284 0.35 10.84 -18.57
CA ALA A 284 1.53 10.02 -18.84
C ALA A 284 2.73 10.81 -19.41
N ARG A 285 2.92 12.06 -18.96
CA ARG A 285 4.09 12.88 -19.30
C ARG A 285 4.97 13.10 -18.09
N PHE A 286 6.26 12.74 -18.18
CA PHE A 286 7.19 12.89 -17.07
C PHE A 286 7.41 14.34 -16.68
N ASP A 287 7.52 15.28 -17.63
CA ASP A 287 7.68 16.70 -17.28
C ASP A 287 6.52 17.20 -16.41
N SER A 288 5.28 16.80 -16.75
CA SER A 288 4.11 17.12 -15.93
C SER A 288 4.10 16.43 -14.58
N LEU A 289 4.56 15.17 -14.51
CA LEU A 289 4.71 14.44 -13.25
C LEU A 289 5.74 15.11 -12.33
N LEU A 290 6.90 15.47 -12.86
CA LEU A 290 7.98 16.07 -12.09
C LEU A 290 7.60 17.47 -11.58
N ASP A 291 6.98 18.30 -12.41
CA ASP A 291 6.45 19.61 -12.00
C ASP A 291 5.39 19.47 -10.90
N HIS A 292 4.51 18.48 -11.07
CA HIS A 292 3.47 18.17 -10.10
C HIS A 292 4.05 17.72 -8.76
N ILE A 293 4.94 16.71 -8.74
CA ILE A 293 5.55 16.22 -7.50
C ILE A 293 6.33 17.34 -6.80
N LYS A 294 7.19 18.08 -7.52
CA LYS A 294 7.99 19.18 -6.93
C LYS A 294 7.12 20.26 -6.29
N SER A 295 5.94 20.53 -6.86
CA SER A 295 5.00 21.51 -6.32
C SER A 295 4.18 21.01 -5.13
N HIS A 296 4.18 19.71 -4.81
CA HIS A 296 3.37 19.13 -3.73
C HIS A 296 4.19 18.52 -2.58
N THR A 297 5.50 18.28 -2.76
CA THR A 297 6.34 17.65 -1.72
C THR A 297 6.89 18.60 -0.66
N HIS A 298 6.77 19.92 -0.82
CA HIS A 298 7.39 20.89 0.11
C HIS A 298 6.59 21.10 1.41
N THR A 299 5.37 20.56 1.49
CA THR A 299 4.53 20.62 2.70
C THR A 299 4.26 19.21 3.19
N HIS A 300 4.36 18.98 4.49
CA HIS A 300 4.12 17.67 5.09
C HIS A 300 2.69 17.18 4.82
N LEU A 301 2.52 15.89 4.53
CA LEU A 301 1.23 15.25 4.22
C LEU A 301 0.18 15.43 5.33
N ALA A 302 0.62 15.40 6.60
CA ALA A 302 -0.25 15.61 7.75
C ALA A 302 -0.63 17.10 7.98
N ASN A 303 -0.16 18.04 7.14
CA ASN A 303 -0.57 19.43 7.28
C ASN A 303 -2.03 19.61 6.84
N ALA A 304 -2.93 19.65 7.82
CA ALA A 304 -4.37 19.80 7.61
C ALA A 304 -4.76 21.09 6.86
N ASN A 305 -3.88 22.10 6.72
CA ASN A 305 -4.17 23.28 5.90
C ASN A 305 -4.45 22.94 4.44
N ASN A 306 -3.68 22.01 3.87
CA ASN A 306 -3.89 21.60 2.48
C ASN A 306 -5.26 20.92 2.36
N LEU A 307 -5.57 20.02 3.29
CA LEU A 307 -6.86 19.34 3.34
C LEU A 307 -8.02 20.33 3.48
N ILE A 308 -7.93 21.27 4.43
CA ILE A 308 -8.96 22.30 4.64
C ILE A 308 -9.08 23.22 3.44
N ALA A 309 -7.97 23.58 2.79
CA ALA A 309 -8.01 24.41 1.59
C ALA A 309 -8.74 23.69 0.46
N ILE A 310 -8.51 22.37 0.29
CA ILE A 310 -9.22 21.54 -0.68
C ILE A 310 -10.71 21.49 -0.37
N LEU A 311 -11.07 21.25 0.89
CA LEU A 311 -12.47 21.17 1.34
C LEU A 311 -13.20 22.51 1.17
N LYS A 312 -12.52 23.63 1.46
CA LYS A 312 -13.09 24.97 1.31
C LYS A 312 -13.08 25.47 -0.12
N ALA A 313 -12.24 24.91 -0.99
CA ALA A 313 -12.13 25.37 -2.37
C ALA A 313 -13.43 25.13 -3.16
N SER A 314 -14.13 24.01 -2.95
CA SER A 314 -15.49 23.83 -3.47
C SER A 314 -16.21 22.65 -2.80
N PRO A 315 -17.55 22.67 -2.73
CA PRO A 315 -18.34 21.50 -2.32
C PRO A 315 -18.05 20.26 -3.19
N HIS A 316 -17.73 20.48 -4.47
CA HIS A 316 -17.31 19.42 -5.38
C HIS A 316 -16.03 18.74 -4.90
N ASN A 317 -14.96 19.50 -4.64
CA ASN A 317 -13.71 18.94 -4.09
C ASN A 317 -13.95 18.16 -2.79
N SER A 318 -14.75 18.71 -1.86
CA SER A 318 -15.04 18.01 -0.61
C SER A 318 -15.71 16.67 -0.82
N LYS A 319 -16.70 16.62 -1.70
CA LYS A 319 -17.35 15.39 -2.09
C LYS A 319 -16.36 14.39 -2.71
N LEU A 320 -15.54 14.83 -3.68
CA LEU A 320 -14.58 13.94 -4.34
C LEU A 320 -13.55 13.36 -3.36
N LEU A 321 -13.08 14.18 -2.42
CA LEU A 321 -12.10 13.78 -1.41
C LEU A 321 -12.68 12.77 -0.43
N MET A 322 -13.92 13.00 0.01
CA MET A 322 -14.57 12.19 1.03
C MET A 322 -15.21 10.92 0.48
N GLN A 323 -15.42 10.81 -0.84
CA GLN A 323 -16.04 9.63 -1.46
C GLN A 323 -15.38 8.33 -1.02
N GLY A 324 -14.05 8.22 -1.13
CA GLY A 324 -13.33 7.02 -0.72
C GLY A 324 -13.50 6.69 0.76
N ILE A 325 -13.50 7.70 1.64
CA ILE A 325 -13.69 7.49 3.08
C ILE A 325 -15.10 7.03 3.41
N ILE A 326 -16.10 7.58 2.72
CA ILE A 326 -17.51 7.18 2.91
C ILE A 326 -17.72 5.74 2.44
N GLU A 327 -17.14 5.34 1.31
CA GLU A 327 -17.17 3.95 0.83
C GLU A 327 -16.51 3.01 1.84
N ARG A 328 -15.35 3.38 2.37
CA ARG A 328 -14.60 2.57 3.35
C ARG A 328 -15.31 2.43 4.69
N TYR A 329 -15.90 3.51 5.19
CA TYR A 329 -16.72 3.50 6.41
C TYR A 329 -17.83 2.45 6.33
N HIS A 330 -18.53 2.37 5.19
CA HIS A 330 -19.59 1.38 4.98
C HIS A 330 -19.06 -0.04 4.81
N GLN A 331 -17.97 -0.23 4.07
CA GLN A 331 -17.35 -1.55 3.89
C GLN A 331 -16.83 -2.15 5.20
N ARG A 332 -16.55 -1.29 6.19
CA ARG A 332 -16.07 -1.66 7.52
C ARG A 332 -17.13 -1.56 8.62
N ASP A 333 -18.42 -1.60 8.25
CA ASP A 333 -19.55 -1.60 9.18
C ASP A 333 -19.54 -0.45 10.20
N GLY A 334 -19.12 0.74 9.76
CA GLY A 334 -19.11 1.96 10.57
C GLY A 334 -17.77 2.33 11.20
N ASP A 335 -16.67 1.78 10.69
CA ASP A 335 -15.32 1.98 11.22
C ASP A 335 -14.33 2.49 10.14
N LEU A 336 -13.22 3.11 10.55
CA LEU A 336 -12.14 3.57 9.66
C LEU A 336 -10.78 3.18 10.21
N SER A 337 -9.92 2.65 9.35
CA SER A 337 -8.54 2.34 9.69
C SER A 337 -7.62 3.55 9.53
N LEU A 338 -6.45 3.49 10.17
CA LEU A 338 -5.39 4.48 9.96
C LEU A 338 -4.90 4.51 8.50
N VAL A 339 -5.00 3.38 7.79
CA VAL A 339 -4.64 3.29 6.37
C VAL A 339 -5.64 4.07 5.50
N ASP A 340 -6.93 4.07 5.84
CA ASP A 340 -7.94 4.85 5.14
C ASP A 340 -7.65 6.36 5.29
N VAL A 341 -7.33 6.80 6.52
CA VAL A 341 -6.94 8.20 6.78
C VAL A 341 -5.64 8.57 6.06
N TRP A 342 -4.67 7.65 6.02
CA TRP A 342 -3.44 7.85 5.26
C TRP A 342 -3.69 8.02 3.76
N GLY A 343 -4.57 7.18 3.18
CA GLY A 343 -5.01 7.28 1.79
C GLY A 343 -5.71 8.61 1.48
N LEU A 344 -6.54 9.11 2.40
CA LEU A 344 -7.16 10.43 2.29
C LEU A 344 -6.13 11.56 2.19
N LEU A 345 -5.12 11.55 3.07
CA LEU A 345 -4.06 12.57 3.09
C LEU A 345 -3.17 12.50 1.84
N LEU A 346 -2.83 11.30 1.40
CA LEU A 346 -2.11 11.08 0.15
C LEU A 346 -2.91 11.56 -1.06
N GLY A 347 -4.18 11.17 -1.18
CA GLY A 347 -5.05 11.60 -2.27
C GLY A 347 -5.28 13.11 -2.29
N GLY A 348 -5.54 13.71 -1.13
CA GLY A 348 -5.68 15.16 -0.99
C GLY A 348 -4.41 15.91 -1.38
N THR A 349 -3.23 15.36 -1.11
CA THR A 349 -1.98 16.06 -1.44
C THR A 349 -1.52 15.79 -2.86
N LEU A 350 -1.49 14.52 -3.28
CA LEU A 350 -0.85 14.09 -4.52
C LEU A 350 -1.80 14.01 -5.72
N LEU A 351 -3.12 14.06 -5.52
CA LEU A 351 -4.11 14.02 -6.61
C LEU A 351 -4.81 15.37 -6.86
N THR A 352 -4.18 16.48 -6.45
CA THR A 352 -4.72 17.83 -6.62
C THR A 352 -3.97 18.66 -7.66
N LYS A 353 -4.69 19.43 -8.47
CA LYS A 353 -4.13 20.47 -9.35
C LYS A 353 -4.14 21.80 -8.61
N LYS A 354 -3.05 22.57 -8.73
CA LYS A 354 -2.97 23.96 -8.23
C LYS A 354 -3.36 24.92 -9.35
N ILE A 355 -4.53 25.56 -9.24
CA ILE A 355 -5.01 26.54 -10.22
C ILE A 355 -4.60 27.94 -9.78
N LEU A 356 -3.89 28.67 -10.65
CA LEU A 356 -3.54 30.07 -10.39
C LEU A 356 -4.78 30.95 -10.29
N VAL A 357 -4.88 31.72 -9.21
CA VAL A 357 -5.97 32.67 -8.99
C VAL A 357 -5.53 34.07 -9.41
N ASN A 358 -6.18 34.62 -10.41
CA ASN A 358 -5.96 36.01 -10.82
C ASN A 358 -6.75 36.96 -9.90
N LYS A 359 -6.14 38.08 -9.46
CA LYS A 359 -6.72 38.99 -8.44
C LYS A 359 -8.12 39.52 -8.76
N ASN A 360 -8.52 39.51 -10.04
CA ASN A 360 -9.82 40.00 -10.51
C ASN A 360 -10.97 38.99 -10.34
N ASN A 361 -10.69 37.73 -9.96
CA ASN A 361 -11.68 36.65 -9.86
C ASN A 361 -12.07 36.26 -8.42
N ILE A 362 -11.61 37.00 -7.41
CA ILE A 362 -12.06 36.78 -6.03
C ILE A 362 -13.40 37.53 -5.86
N PRO A 363 -14.52 36.84 -5.59
CA PRO A 363 -15.80 37.50 -5.39
C PRO A 363 -15.71 38.57 -4.29
N ASN A 364 -16.15 39.79 -4.58
CA ASN A 364 -16.10 40.90 -3.62
C ASN A 364 -16.78 40.50 -2.30
N GLY A 365 -16.01 40.45 -1.22
CA GLY A 365 -16.51 40.25 0.16
C GLY A 365 -16.16 38.91 0.83
N GLN A 366 -15.63 37.91 0.12
CA GLN A 366 -15.11 36.69 0.76
C GLN A 366 -13.65 36.86 1.19
N LYS A 367 -13.29 36.40 2.39
CA LYS A 367 -11.88 36.32 2.81
C LYS A 367 -11.17 35.22 2.01
N GLU A 368 -9.89 35.41 1.71
CA GLU A 368 -9.08 34.43 0.96
C GLU A 368 -9.05 33.04 1.65
N VAL A 369 -9.04 33.04 2.98
CA VAL A 369 -9.11 31.83 3.82
C VAL A 369 -10.47 31.12 3.72
N GLU A 370 -11.54 31.83 3.41
CA GLU A 370 -12.91 31.28 3.26
C GLU A 370 -13.16 30.71 1.86
N SER A 371 -12.33 31.06 0.87
CA SER A 371 -12.46 30.62 -0.54
C SER A 371 -11.54 29.45 -0.93
N GLY A 372 -10.79 28.90 0.04
CA GLY A 372 -9.82 27.82 -0.18
C GLY A 372 -8.58 28.25 -0.95
N ILE A 373 -8.25 29.55 -0.98
CA ILE A 373 -7.07 30.08 -1.66
C ILE A 373 -5.85 29.97 -0.73
N VAL A 374 -4.76 29.42 -1.25
CA VAL A 374 -3.48 29.27 -0.54
C VAL A 374 -2.43 30.16 -1.20
N ALA A 375 -1.59 30.80 -0.38
CA ALA A 375 -0.43 31.54 -0.86
C ALA A 375 0.81 30.63 -0.82
N GLU A 376 1.48 30.48 -1.95
CA GLU A 376 2.75 29.74 -2.08
C GLU A 376 3.95 30.60 -1.65
N GLU A 377 5.15 30.00 -1.58
CA GLU A 377 6.41 30.65 -1.19
C GLU A 377 6.68 31.96 -1.96
N ASP A 378 6.34 32.00 -3.25
CA ASP A 378 6.49 33.18 -4.13
C ASP A 378 5.33 34.19 -4.03
N ARG A 379 4.45 34.06 -3.03
CA ARG A 379 3.20 34.83 -2.85
C ARG A 379 2.19 34.67 -3.98
N VAL A 380 2.37 33.66 -4.83
CA VAL A 380 1.41 33.25 -5.85
C VAL A 380 0.21 32.64 -5.16
N LYS A 381 -1.00 33.07 -5.55
CA LYS A 381 -2.26 32.55 -4.99
C LYS A 381 -2.77 31.42 -5.85
N VAL A 382 -2.97 30.26 -5.24
CA VAL A 382 -3.47 29.07 -5.90
C VAL A 382 -4.75 28.57 -5.24
N LYS A 383 -5.59 27.91 -6.02
CA LYS A 383 -6.78 27.20 -5.55
C LYS A 383 -6.61 25.71 -5.90
N PRO A 384 -6.66 24.80 -4.92
CA PRO A 384 -6.57 23.38 -5.19
C PRO A 384 -7.85 22.88 -5.88
N MET A 385 -7.69 21.98 -6.83
CA MET A 385 -8.77 21.29 -7.52
C MET A 385 -8.45 19.80 -7.56
N LEU A 386 -9.33 18.97 -7.00
CA LEU A 386 -9.19 17.51 -7.14
C LEU A 386 -9.51 17.10 -8.57
N VAL A 387 -8.77 16.11 -9.07
CA VAL A 387 -9.16 15.46 -10.32
C VAL A 387 -10.37 14.58 -10.05
N ASP A 388 -11.28 14.54 -11.01
CA ASP A 388 -12.48 13.71 -10.95
C ASP A 388 -12.11 12.24 -10.64
N PRO A 389 -12.59 11.66 -9.52
CA PRO A 389 -12.37 10.27 -9.13
C PRO A 389 -12.75 9.27 -10.21
N ASN A 390 -13.75 9.57 -11.03
CA ASN A 390 -14.15 8.68 -12.13
C ASN A 390 -13.11 8.60 -13.23
N MET A 391 -12.20 9.57 -13.30
CA MET A 391 -11.07 9.58 -14.20
C MET A 391 -9.76 9.16 -13.52
N THR A 392 -9.76 8.98 -12.20
CA THR A 392 -8.62 8.55 -11.37
C THR A 392 -8.97 7.27 -10.62
N LYS A 393 -9.35 6.25 -11.38
CA LYS A 393 -9.57 4.86 -10.97
C LYS A 393 -8.49 3.98 -11.58
N LEU A 394 -8.16 2.86 -10.94
CA LEU A 394 -7.14 1.93 -11.47
C LEU A 394 -7.58 1.37 -12.82
N SER A 395 -8.85 1.00 -12.97
CA SER A 395 -9.39 0.51 -14.25
C SER A 395 -9.27 1.52 -15.40
N LYS A 396 -9.27 2.82 -15.10
CA LYS A 396 -9.17 3.90 -16.09
C LYS A 396 -7.74 4.12 -16.58
N GLN A 397 -6.75 3.51 -15.96
CA GLN A 397 -5.37 3.58 -16.42
C GLN A 397 -5.16 2.84 -17.75
N THR A 398 -6.05 1.89 -18.07
CA THR A 398 -6.05 1.14 -19.35
C THR A 398 -5.94 2.05 -20.57
N GLN A 399 -6.57 3.23 -20.54
CA GLN A 399 -6.54 4.22 -21.63
C GLN A 399 -5.13 4.65 -22.07
N TYR A 400 -4.12 4.49 -21.21
CA TYR A 400 -2.76 4.95 -21.46
C TYR A 400 -1.86 3.87 -22.09
N PHE A 401 -2.16 2.59 -21.88
CA PHE A 401 -1.26 1.49 -22.25
C PHE A 401 -1.91 0.34 -23.01
N GLN A 402 -3.23 0.17 -22.96
CA GLN A 402 -3.92 -0.99 -23.54
C GLN A 402 -3.67 -1.14 -25.05
N ASP A 403 -3.48 -0.03 -25.77
CA ASP A 403 -3.13 -0.03 -27.19
C ASP A 403 -1.63 -0.31 -27.47
N GLY A 404 -0.88 -0.67 -26.43
CA GLY A 404 0.56 -0.89 -26.45
C GLY A 404 1.42 0.38 -26.43
N SER A 405 0.88 1.57 -26.15
CA SER A 405 1.66 2.82 -26.16
C SER A 405 2.62 2.99 -25.01
N LEU A 406 2.30 2.45 -23.83
CA LEU A 406 3.11 2.54 -22.62
C LEU A 406 3.24 1.16 -21.95
N PRO A 407 4.17 0.98 -20.99
CA PRO A 407 4.22 -0.21 -20.17
C PRO A 407 2.95 -0.38 -19.33
N MET A 408 2.56 -1.61 -19.02
CA MET A 408 1.45 -1.86 -18.10
C MET A 408 1.92 -1.68 -16.64
N PRO A 409 1.25 -0.84 -15.83
CA PRO A 409 1.57 -0.71 -14.41
C PRO A 409 1.06 -1.91 -13.61
N ILE A 410 1.86 -2.37 -12.64
CA ILE A 410 1.51 -3.40 -11.66
C ILE A 410 1.80 -2.85 -10.27
N TYR A 411 0.78 -2.84 -9.41
CA TYR A 411 0.88 -2.37 -8.03
C TYR A 411 0.83 -3.58 -7.09
N CYS A 412 1.76 -3.67 -6.15
CA CYS A 412 1.91 -4.87 -5.32
C CYS A 412 1.52 -4.60 -3.86
N VAL A 413 0.82 -5.55 -3.26
CA VAL A 413 0.51 -5.61 -1.83
C VAL A 413 0.70 -7.04 -1.34
N VAL A 414 0.68 -7.23 -0.03
CA VAL A 414 0.67 -8.56 0.59
C VAL A 414 -0.54 -8.75 1.47
N ARG A 415 -1.07 -9.99 1.53
CA ARG A 415 -2.03 -10.39 2.55
C ARG A 415 -1.31 -10.66 3.86
N VAL A 416 -1.94 -10.29 4.96
CA VAL A 416 -1.45 -10.53 6.33
C VAL A 416 -2.57 -11.23 7.11
N ASP A 417 -2.28 -12.36 7.75
CA ASP A 417 -3.25 -13.07 8.59
C ASP A 417 -3.26 -12.53 10.02
N GLU A 418 -4.46 -12.31 10.58
CA GLU A 418 -4.67 -11.76 11.93
C GLU A 418 -4.42 -12.80 13.04
N GLU A 419 -4.50 -14.10 12.73
CA GLU A 419 -4.32 -15.21 13.66
C GLU A 419 -3.06 -16.01 13.30
N ASP A 420 -1.94 -15.72 13.97
CA ASP A 420 -0.76 -16.59 13.90
C ASP A 420 -0.52 -17.29 15.26
N ASP A 421 -0.40 -18.61 15.22
CA ASP A 421 -0.15 -19.52 16.32
C ASP A 421 1.37 -19.68 16.63
N GLY A 422 2.22 -18.87 16.00
CA GLY A 422 3.64 -18.75 16.33
C GLY A 422 4.52 -19.80 15.65
N HIS A 423 4.12 -20.29 14.48
CA HIS A 423 4.90 -21.22 13.68
C HIS A 423 5.45 -20.54 12.41
N ASP A 424 6.71 -20.85 12.13
CA ASP A 424 7.63 -20.23 11.14
C ASP A 424 7.27 -20.59 9.68
N THR A 425 6.08 -20.19 9.19
CA THR A 425 5.65 -20.32 7.78
C THR A 425 5.64 -18.95 7.08
N ASP A 426 5.84 -18.92 5.75
CA ASP A 426 5.92 -17.70 4.94
C ASP A 426 4.72 -16.75 5.20
N LEU A 427 4.94 -15.72 6.03
CA LEU A 427 3.90 -14.88 6.65
C LEU A 427 3.09 -13.99 5.69
N TYR A 428 3.50 -13.90 4.42
CA TYR A 428 2.97 -12.94 3.45
C TYR A 428 2.69 -13.59 2.10
N GLU A 429 1.47 -13.41 1.60
CA GLU A 429 1.07 -13.83 0.25
C GLU A 429 0.94 -12.63 -0.67
N TRP A 430 1.49 -12.72 -1.88
CA TRP A 430 1.55 -11.57 -2.79
C TRP A 430 0.25 -11.42 -3.56
N TYR A 431 -0.21 -10.17 -3.62
CA TYR A 431 -1.33 -9.76 -4.45
C TYR A 431 -0.90 -8.69 -5.41
N GLU A 432 -1.37 -8.84 -6.64
CA GLU A 432 -1.14 -7.90 -7.72
C GLU A 432 -2.42 -7.12 -8.00
N PHE A 433 -2.25 -5.83 -8.26
CA PHE A 433 -3.28 -4.97 -8.82
C PHE A 433 -2.78 -4.48 -10.18
N THR A 434 -3.50 -4.88 -11.22
CA THR A 434 -3.34 -4.34 -12.57
C THR A 434 -4.57 -3.50 -12.91
N PRO A 435 -4.51 -2.62 -13.90
CA PRO A 435 -5.71 -1.94 -14.41
C PRO A 435 -6.77 -2.87 -15.02
N PHE A 436 -6.49 -4.18 -15.17
CA PHE A 436 -7.46 -5.19 -15.62
C PHE A 436 -8.08 -5.95 -14.44
N GLU A 437 -7.25 -6.58 -13.62
CA GLU A 437 -7.66 -7.47 -12.54
C GLU A 437 -6.77 -7.32 -11.30
N MET A 438 -7.29 -7.76 -10.15
CA MET A 438 -6.53 -7.96 -8.93
C MET A 438 -6.65 -9.41 -8.46
N GLY A 439 -5.60 -9.93 -7.85
CA GLY A 439 -5.57 -11.33 -7.41
C GLY A 439 -4.17 -11.80 -7.07
N THR A 440 -4.02 -13.11 -6.99
CA THR A 440 -2.81 -13.78 -6.52
C THR A 440 -2.58 -15.06 -7.35
N GLU A 441 -1.32 -15.35 -7.66
CA GLU A 441 -0.94 -16.57 -8.39
C GLU A 441 -0.95 -17.79 -7.46
N GLU A 442 -0.89 -17.56 -6.15
CA GLU A 442 -0.78 -18.55 -5.09
C GLU A 442 -2.01 -19.47 -5.06
N ILE A 443 -3.21 -18.90 -5.20
CA ILE A 443 -4.47 -19.65 -5.37
C ILE A 443 -5.05 -19.58 -6.79
N ASP A 444 -4.30 -18.99 -7.72
CA ASP A 444 -4.71 -18.68 -9.09
C ASP A 444 -6.14 -18.15 -9.19
N ALA A 445 -6.43 -17.07 -8.43
CA ALA A 445 -7.76 -16.47 -8.37
C ALA A 445 -7.70 -14.95 -8.52
N TRP A 446 -8.60 -14.43 -9.35
CA TRP A 446 -8.55 -13.06 -9.85
C TRP A 446 -9.96 -12.47 -10.00
N VAL A 447 -10.12 -11.18 -9.70
CA VAL A 447 -11.35 -10.42 -9.99
C VAL A 447 -11.01 -9.17 -10.79
N PRO A 448 -11.93 -8.68 -11.64
CA PRO A 448 -11.74 -7.39 -12.30
C PRO A 448 -11.46 -6.30 -11.27
N VAL A 449 -10.49 -5.41 -11.54
CA VAL A 449 -10.04 -4.43 -10.54
C VAL A 449 -11.16 -3.47 -10.12
N TRP A 450 -12.10 -3.17 -11.03
CA TRP A 450 -13.27 -2.34 -10.76
C TRP A 450 -14.26 -2.97 -9.76
N ALA A 451 -14.18 -4.28 -9.54
CA ALA A 451 -15.02 -5.02 -8.61
C ALA A 451 -14.40 -5.17 -7.21
N PHE A 452 -13.11 -4.81 -7.06
CA PHE A 452 -12.43 -4.87 -5.77
C PHE A 452 -13.12 -3.96 -4.73
N GLY A 453 -13.24 -4.46 -3.50
CA GLY A 453 -13.99 -3.81 -2.42
C GLY A 453 -15.47 -4.20 -2.36
N ARG A 454 -16.00 -4.97 -3.32
CA ARG A 454 -17.32 -5.59 -3.21
C ARG A 454 -17.27 -6.88 -2.40
N LYS A 455 -18.35 -7.22 -1.69
CA LYS A 455 -18.62 -8.53 -1.11
C LYS A 455 -18.89 -9.57 -2.20
N PHE A 456 -18.23 -10.72 -2.07
CA PHE A 456 -18.43 -11.89 -2.90
C PHE A 456 -18.93 -13.08 -2.07
N ASP A 457 -19.58 -14.01 -2.75
CA ASP A 457 -19.93 -15.32 -2.22
C ASP A 457 -19.81 -16.36 -3.34
N GLN A 458 -19.09 -17.45 -3.08
CA GLN A 458 -18.92 -18.56 -4.03
C GLN A 458 -18.50 -18.09 -5.43
N GLY A 459 -17.57 -17.13 -5.46
CA GLY A 459 -16.99 -16.58 -6.68
C GLY A 459 -17.87 -15.58 -7.44
N LYS A 460 -18.96 -15.06 -6.84
CA LYS A 460 -19.84 -14.05 -7.46
C LYS A 460 -20.05 -12.86 -6.53
N ASN A 461 -20.07 -11.64 -7.05
CA ASN A 461 -20.39 -10.48 -6.23
C ASN A 461 -21.85 -10.55 -5.76
N ILE A 462 -22.08 -10.29 -4.47
CA ILE A 462 -23.43 -10.22 -3.88
C ILE A 462 -23.86 -8.78 -3.60
N GLU A 463 -22.95 -7.83 -3.77
CA GLU A 463 -23.23 -6.41 -3.72
C GLU A 463 -22.68 -5.69 -4.96
N ARG A 464 -23.18 -4.48 -5.19
CA ARG A 464 -22.75 -3.61 -6.28
C ARG A 464 -22.29 -2.30 -5.66
N LEU A 465 -21.00 -2.04 -5.73
CA LEU A 465 -20.36 -0.80 -5.30
C LEU A 465 -19.47 -0.25 -6.43
N PRO A 466 -19.28 1.07 -6.49
CA PRO A 466 -18.25 1.66 -7.33
C PRO A 466 -16.86 1.09 -7.04
N GLU A 467 -15.98 1.21 -8.02
CA GLU A 467 -14.55 0.90 -7.84
C GLU A 467 -13.93 1.83 -6.79
N GLN A 468 -13.00 1.28 -5.99
CA GLN A 468 -12.23 2.02 -5.00
C GLN A 468 -11.48 3.22 -5.61
N THR A 469 -11.51 4.36 -4.91
CA THR A 469 -10.77 5.55 -5.34
C THR A 469 -9.25 5.32 -5.30
N LEU A 470 -8.52 5.95 -6.23
CA LEU A 470 -7.06 5.83 -6.30
C LEU A 470 -6.35 6.33 -5.03
N GLY A 471 -6.91 7.32 -4.32
CA GLY A 471 -6.37 7.80 -3.04
C GLY A 471 -6.34 6.71 -1.96
N ILE A 472 -7.43 5.95 -1.82
CA ILE A 472 -7.48 4.80 -0.90
C ILE A 472 -6.47 3.73 -1.33
N MET A 473 -6.40 3.41 -2.63
CA MET A 473 -5.43 2.44 -3.15
C MET A 473 -3.98 2.86 -2.88
N MET A 474 -3.63 4.13 -3.07
CA MET A 474 -2.32 4.68 -2.71
C MET A 474 -2.01 4.54 -1.21
N GLY A 475 -3.04 4.65 -0.36
CA GLY A 475 -2.96 4.39 1.08
C GLY A 475 -2.61 2.93 1.39
N VAL A 476 -3.29 1.98 0.75
CA VAL A 476 -3.03 0.53 0.90
C VAL A 476 -1.62 0.18 0.39
N PHE A 477 -1.26 0.64 -0.80
CA PHE A 477 0.04 0.38 -1.41
C PHE A 477 1.21 0.86 -0.53
N GLY A 478 1.00 1.95 0.21
CA GLY A 478 1.99 2.56 1.10
C GLY A 478 1.64 2.48 2.58
N SER A 479 0.90 1.44 3.01
CA SER A 479 0.38 1.35 4.38
C SER A 479 1.46 1.24 5.45
N ALA A 480 2.70 0.85 5.08
CA ALA A 480 3.85 0.84 5.99
C ALA A 480 4.14 2.21 6.63
N PHE A 481 3.66 3.29 6.01
CA PHE A 481 3.83 4.64 6.52
C PHE A 481 2.65 5.12 7.38
N ALA A 482 1.56 4.35 7.51
CA ALA A 482 0.45 4.70 8.38
C ALA A 482 0.90 4.87 9.84
N ALA A 483 1.86 4.06 10.32
CA ALA A 483 2.45 4.23 11.65
C ALA A 483 3.11 5.60 11.86
N SER A 484 3.68 6.21 10.82
CA SER A 484 4.26 7.57 10.92
C SER A 484 3.20 8.60 11.30
N LEU A 485 1.97 8.43 10.83
CA LEU A 485 0.83 9.26 11.21
C LEU A 485 0.47 9.05 12.69
N ALA A 486 0.55 7.82 13.20
CA ALA A 486 0.33 7.53 14.62
C ALA A 486 1.40 8.13 15.53
N HIS A 487 2.67 8.09 15.11
CA HIS A 487 3.76 8.75 15.82
C HIS A 487 3.62 10.27 15.80
N PHE A 488 3.36 10.84 14.63
CA PHE A 488 3.10 12.26 14.48
C PHE A 488 1.91 12.71 15.35
N TYR A 489 0.82 11.95 15.37
CA TYR A 489 -0.32 12.23 16.24
C TYR A 489 0.10 12.26 17.72
N LYS A 490 0.83 11.25 18.21
CA LYS A 490 1.31 11.22 19.61
C LYS A 490 2.14 12.46 19.96
N GLU A 491 2.94 12.94 19.01
CA GLU A 491 3.78 14.12 19.17
C GLU A 491 2.98 15.44 19.21
N ILE A 492 1.93 15.56 18.39
CA ILE A 492 1.10 16.78 18.36
C ILE A 492 -0.09 16.73 19.32
N ARG A 493 -0.38 15.57 19.93
CA ARG A 493 -1.56 15.32 20.79
C ARG A 493 -1.76 16.41 21.84
N SER A 494 -0.72 16.78 22.58
CA SER A 494 -0.83 17.79 23.66
C SER A 494 -1.22 19.19 23.16
N PHE A 495 -1.16 19.43 21.86
CA PHE A 495 -1.48 20.71 21.24
C PHE A 495 -2.89 20.72 20.64
N MET A 496 -3.59 19.58 20.54
CA MET A 496 -4.89 19.45 19.88
C MET A 496 -6.07 19.88 20.77
N PRO A 497 -7.19 20.37 20.19
CA PRO A 497 -8.42 20.66 20.94
C PRO A 497 -9.03 19.38 21.56
N PRO A 498 -9.67 19.46 22.75
CA PRO A 498 -10.23 18.28 23.43
C PRO A 498 -11.17 17.40 22.59
N ARG A 499 -12.07 18.00 21.79
CA ARG A 499 -13.00 17.24 20.93
C ARG A 499 -12.31 16.49 19.78
N ALA A 500 -11.16 16.99 19.33
CA ALA A 500 -10.35 16.35 18.30
C ALA A 500 -9.49 15.21 18.88
N LEU A 501 -9.29 15.20 20.21
CA LEU A 501 -8.50 14.19 20.90
C LEU A 501 -9.24 12.88 21.01
N GLU A 502 -10.52 12.89 21.42
CA GLU A 502 -11.29 11.67 21.69
C GLU A 502 -11.30 10.69 20.51
N LYS A 503 -11.72 11.11 19.32
CA LYS A 503 -11.74 10.21 18.13
C LYS A 503 -10.37 9.84 17.61
N ALA A 504 -9.44 10.79 17.63
CA ALA A 504 -8.09 10.52 17.16
C ALA A 504 -7.39 9.56 18.13
N ASP A 505 -7.70 9.64 19.43
CA ASP A 505 -7.30 8.64 20.41
C ASP A 505 -7.98 7.29 20.13
N GLU A 506 -9.27 7.24 19.78
CA GLU A 506 -9.96 6.00 19.38
C GLU A 506 -9.27 5.32 18.19
N ILE A 507 -9.04 6.03 17.08
CA ILE A 507 -8.34 5.48 15.90
C ILE A 507 -6.93 4.99 16.26
N ILE A 508 -6.23 5.70 17.14
CA ILE A 508 -4.86 5.35 17.55
C ILE A 508 -4.84 4.19 18.56
N VAL A 509 -5.86 4.08 19.40
CA VAL A 509 -6.07 2.94 20.30
C VAL A 509 -6.43 1.71 19.47
N GLN A 510 -7.39 1.79 18.56
CA GLN A 510 -7.70 0.74 17.59
C GLN A 510 -6.46 0.30 16.82
N PHE A 511 -5.65 1.26 16.33
CA PHE A 511 -4.37 0.95 15.68
C PHE A 511 -3.41 0.19 16.61
N LYS A 512 -3.30 0.57 17.89
CA LYS A 512 -2.44 -0.15 18.85
C LYS A 512 -2.98 -1.53 19.21
N ASP A 513 -4.30 -1.68 19.29
CA ASP A 513 -4.95 -2.94 19.66
C ASP A 513 -4.93 -3.93 18.48
N SER A 514 -4.92 -3.44 17.24
CA SER A 514 -4.75 -4.23 16.01
C SER A 514 -3.28 -4.53 15.68
N MET A 515 -2.31 -3.87 16.31
CA MET A 515 -0.91 -4.28 16.23
C MET A 515 -0.72 -5.58 17.02
N SER A 516 -0.50 -6.69 16.32
CA SER A 516 -0.05 -7.92 16.96
C SER A 516 1.41 -7.76 17.43
N GLY A 517 1.88 -8.66 18.31
CA GLY A 517 3.30 -8.71 18.68
C GLY A 517 4.26 -8.95 17.48
N PHE A 518 3.71 -9.32 16.32
CA PHE A 518 4.43 -9.67 15.10
C PHE A 518 4.31 -8.59 14.01
N TYR A 519 3.20 -7.83 13.93
CA TYR A 519 2.98 -6.81 12.90
C TYR A 519 2.93 -5.40 13.49
N PRO A 520 3.87 -4.50 13.13
CA PRO A 520 3.93 -3.14 13.68
C PRO A 520 2.88 -2.18 13.11
N ILE A 521 1.99 -2.63 12.21
CA ILE A 521 1.03 -1.78 11.48
C ILE A 521 -0.24 -2.58 11.16
N SER A 522 -1.41 -2.02 11.48
CA SER A 522 -2.71 -2.60 11.09
C SER A 522 -2.84 -2.68 9.56
N PRO A 523 -3.17 -3.86 9.00
CA PRO A 523 -3.51 -3.98 7.58
C PRO A 523 -4.81 -3.23 7.26
N ALA A 524 -5.07 -3.05 5.96
CA ALA A 524 -6.32 -2.50 5.45
C ALA A 524 -7.28 -3.63 5.07
N ASP A 525 -8.41 -3.73 5.79
CA ASP A 525 -9.36 -4.83 5.54
C ASP A 525 -10.39 -4.44 4.48
N PHE A 526 -10.56 -5.32 3.50
CA PHE A 526 -11.59 -5.22 2.48
C PHE A 526 -12.52 -6.44 2.54
N PRO A 527 -13.74 -6.35 2.01
CA PRO A 527 -14.51 -7.55 1.69
C PRO A 527 -13.68 -8.51 0.83
N ASN A 528 -13.64 -9.79 1.23
CA ASN A 528 -12.84 -10.79 0.54
C ASN A 528 -13.53 -11.26 -0.76
N PRO A 529 -12.95 -11.01 -1.96
CA PRO A 529 -13.53 -11.50 -3.21
C PRO A 529 -13.48 -13.03 -3.36
N PHE A 530 -12.64 -13.71 -2.58
CA PHE A 530 -12.46 -15.16 -2.61
C PHE A 530 -13.27 -15.90 -1.54
N TYR A 531 -14.17 -15.20 -0.85
CA TYR A 531 -14.98 -15.78 0.22
C TYR A 531 -15.83 -16.96 -0.29
N ARG A 532 -15.67 -18.11 0.38
CA ARG A 532 -16.28 -19.41 0.05
C ARG A 532 -16.06 -19.84 -1.40
N LEU A 533 -14.95 -19.45 -2.01
CA LEU A 533 -14.54 -19.97 -3.31
C LEU A 533 -14.24 -21.47 -3.18
N ALA A 534 -14.79 -22.27 -4.09
CA ALA A 534 -14.60 -23.72 -4.09
C ALA A 534 -13.25 -24.08 -4.73
N ILE A 535 -12.17 -23.94 -3.96
CA ILE A 535 -10.80 -24.36 -4.33
C ILE A 535 -10.35 -25.52 -3.46
N ASP A 536 -9.44 -26.35 -3.99
CA ASP A 536 -8.93 -27.51 -3.25
C ASP A 536 -8.04 -27.02 -2.09
N HIS A 537 -8.46 -27.29 -0.85
CA HIS A 537 -7.83 -26.78 0.37
C HIS A 537 -6.58 -27.60 0.69
N HIS A 538 -5.52 -27.43 -0.09
CA HIS A 538 -4.29 -28.19 0.10
C HIS A 538 -3.40 -27.63 1.22
N ASP A 539 -3.52 -26.35 1.56
CA ASP A 539 -2.75 -25.69 2.61
C ASP A 539 -3.62 -24.86 3.59
N LYS A 540 -3.02 -24.49 4.74
CA LYS A 540 -3.71 -23.83 5.86
C LYS A 540 -4.12 -22.41 5.48
N GLU A 541 -3.24 -21.73 4.75
CA GLU A 541 -3.34 -20.34 4.32
C GLU A 541 -4.55 -20.14 3.37
N THR A 542 -4.66 -21.00 2.36
CA THR A 542 -5.82 -21.03 1.43
C THR A 542 -7.12 -21.26 2.18
N ASN A 543 -7.11 -22.13 3.19
CA ASN A 543 -8.28 -22.44 3.99
C ASN A 543 -8.71 -21.24 4.87
N ILE A 544 -7.76 -20.49 5.44
CA ILE A 544 -8.02 -19.26 6.18
C ILE A 544 -8.64 -18.22 5.23
N LEU A 545 -8.04 -18.03 4.05
CA LEU A 545 -8.48 -17.05 3.06
C LEU A 545 -9.95 -17.27 2.69
N VAL A 546 -10.31 -18.46 2.21
CA VAL A 546 -11.68 -18.71 1.69
C VAL A 546 -12.75 -18.78 2.77
N ASN A 547 -12.39 -19.02 4.04
CA ASN A 547 -13.34 -18.99 5.15
C ASN A 547 -13.47 -17.61 5.80
N SER A 548 -12.57 -16.68 5.51
CA SER A 548 -12.65 -15.31 6.00
C SER A 548 -13.51 -14.43 5.07
N PRO A 549 -14.52 -13.70 5.59
CA PRO A 549 -15.23 -12.69 4.81
C PRO A 549 -14.40 -11.42 4.56
N LYS A 550 -13.23 -11.29 5.18
CA LYS A 550 -12.33 -10.14 5.10
C LYS A 550 -10.97 -10.51 4.50
N LEU A 551 -10.41 -9.59 3.74
CA LEU A 551 -9.07 -9.66 3.16
C LEU A 551 -8.25 -8.51 3.71
N ALA A 552 -7.28 -8.82 4.56
CA ALA A 552 -6.37 -7.86 5.20
C ALA A 552 -5.12 -7.67 4.32
N LEU A 553 -4.96 -6.47 3.75
CA LEU A 553 -3.86 -6.15 2.82
C LEU A 553 -2.91 -5.10 3.41
N ALA A 554 -1.63 -5.25 3.12
CA ALA A 554 -0.60 -4.30 3.54
C ALA A 554 0.44 -4.04 2.44
N ASP A 555 1.24 -3.00 2.65
CA ASP A 555 2.37 -2.64 1.80
C ASP A 555 3.30 -3.86 1.57
N ALA A 556 3.53 -4.22 0.31
CA ALA A 556 4.38 -5.35 -0.06
C ALA A 556 5.84 -5.19 0.39
N GLY A 557 6.27 -3.96 0.70
CA GLY A 557 7.59 -3.69 1.28
C GLY A 557 7.82 -4.34 2.65
N LEU A 558 6.75 -4.79 3.34
CA LEU A 558 6.85 -5.60 4.54
C LEU A 558 7.45 -6.99 4.26
N ASP A 559 7.10 -7.61 3.13
CA ASP A 559 7.71 -8.88 2.69
C ASP A 559 8.96 -8.65 1.84
N ASN A 560 8.86 -7.98 0.69
CA ASN A 560 10.03 -7.71 -0.13
C ASN A 560 9.91 -6.35 -0.80
N ASN A 561 10.95 -5.52 -0.63
CA ASN A 561 10.88 -4.15 -1.10
C ASN A 561 11.06 -4.03 -2.61
N ILE A 562 11.52 -5.07 -3.34
CA ILE A 562 11.61 -5.10 -4.80
C ILE A 562 10.61 -6.13 -5.36
N PRO A 563 9.65 -5.73 -6.23
CA PRO A 563 8.58 -6.62 -6.69
C PRO A 563 9.04 -7.55 -7.82
N PHE A 564 9.85 -8.55 -7.50
CA PHE A 564 10.26 -9.58 -8.46
C PHE A 564 9.12 -10.56 -8.78
N TYR A 565 8.32 -10.90 -7.78
CA TYR A 565 7.21 -11.85 -7.83
C TYR A 565 6.29 -11.66 -9.05
N PRO A 566 5.67 -10.48 -9.27
CA PRO A 566 4.76 -10.30 -10.39
C PRO A 566 5.44 -10.48 -11.75
N LEU A 567 6.73 -10.14 -11.89
CA LEU A 567 7.43 -10.28 -13.17
C LEU A 567 7.81 -11.72 -13.49
N LEU A 568 7.78 -12.61 -12.48
CA LEU A 568 8.09 -14.03 -12.61
C LEU A 568 6.84 -14.91 -12.74
N ARG A 569 5.64 -14.31 -12.69
CA ARG A 569 4.35 -14.99 -12.91
C ARG A 569 4.32 -15.71 -14.25
N GLN A 570 3.75 -16.92 -14.27
CA GLN A 570 3.58 -17.69 -15.49
C GLN A 570 2.73 -16.93 -16.53
N GLY A 571 3.19 -16.91 -17.78
CA GLY A 571 2.54 -16.22 -18.91
C GLY A 571 3.11 -14.84 -19.21
N ARG A 572 3.75 -14.17 -18.25
CA ARG A 572 4.48 -12.90 -18.52
C ARG A 572 5.82 -13.12 -19.20
N ASP A 573 6.45 -14.26 -18.93
CA ASP A 573 7.65 -14.73 -19.63
C ASP A 573 8.78 -13.68 -19.72
N THR A 574 8.99 -12.95 -18.62
CA THR A 574 9.97 -11.85 -18.54
C THR A 574 11.39 -12.36 -18.81
N ASP A 575 12.07 -11.77 -19.79
CA ASP A 575 13.46 -12.10 -20.13
C ASP A 575 14.45 -11.20 -19.37
N ILE A 576 14.09 -9.94 -19.12
CA ILE A 576 14.95 -8.93 -18.50
C ILE A 576 14.19 -8.19 -17.40
N ILE A 577 14.79 -8.07 -16.22
CA ILE A 577 14.28 -7.26 -15.11
C ILE A 577 15.22 -6.09 -14.84
N PHE A 578 14.70 -4.87 -14.96
CA PHE A 578 15.35 -3.67 -14.41
C PHE A 578 14.98 -3.54 -12.93
N ALA A 579 15.87 -4.00 -12.05
CA ALA A 579 15.67 -3.93 -10.61
C ALA A 579 16.14 -2.56 -10.10
N ILE A 580 15.19 -1.64 -9.90
CA ILE A 580 15.46 -0.27 -9.45
C ILE A 580 15.29 -0.22 -7.93
N ASP A 581 16.42 -0.18 -7.23
CA ASP A 581 16.46 -0.26 -5.77
C ASP A 581 16.70 1.11 -5.17
N MET A 582 15.62 1.65 -4.61
CA MET A 582 15.54 2.89 -3.90
C MET A 582 15.27 2.60 -2.43
N SER A 583 15.90 1.57 -1.85
CA SER A 583 15.90 1.29 -0.41
C SER A 583 16.95 2.13 0.31
N ALA A 584 16.74 2.46 1.59
CA ALA A 584 17.69 3.29 2.35
C ALA A 584 18.87 2.49 2.93
N ASP A 585 18.84 1.17 2.78
CA ASP A 585 19.73 0.20 3.38
C ASP A 585 20.20 -0.85 2.37
N ILE A 586 20.45 -0.42 1.13
CA ILE A 586 20.78 -1.29 -0.03
C ILE A 586 21.89 -2.31 0.28
N GLN A 587 22.89 -1.93 1.08
CA GLN A 587 24.05 -2.80 1.33
C GLN A 587 23.77 -3.93 2.33
N THR A 588 22.68 -3.84 3.09
CA THR A 588 22.31 -4.82 4.13
C THR A 588 20.96 -5.47 3.86
N SER A 589 20.23 -5.03 2.84
CA SER A 589 18.92 -5.53 2.52
C SER A 589 18.97 -6.95 1.95
N THR A 590 17.95 -7.75 2.28
CA THR A 590 17.83 -9.16 1.89
C THR A 590 16.91 -9.35 0.68
N HIS A 591 16.67 -8.32 -0.11
CA HIS A 591 15.64 -8.33 -1.16
C HIS A 591 15.87 -9.43 -2.21
N PHE A 592 17.13 -9.61 -2.62
CA PHE A 592 17.50 -10.66 -3.56
C PHE A 592 17.48 -12.05 -2.94
N ASP A 593 17.77 -12.17 -1.64
CA ASP A 593 17.72 -13.45 -0.92
C ASP A 593 16.27 -13.94 -0.79
N ARG A 594 15.34 -13.03 -0.50
CA ARG A 594 13.90 -13.31 -0.49
C ARG A 594 13.39 -13.71 -1.88
N ALA A 595 13.84 -13.00 -2.92
CA ALA A 595 13.53 -13.36 -4.31
C ALA A 595 14.05 -14.76 -4.67
N GLU A 596 15.28 -15.09 -4.26
CA GLU A 596 15.85 -16.42 -4.49
C GLU A 596 15.08 -17.52 -3.74
N GLY A 597 14.58 -17.23 -2.53
CA GLY A 597 13.67 -18.12 -1.80
C GLY A 597 12.37 -18.40 -2.57
N TYR A 598 11.72 -17.35 -3.09
CA TYR A 598 10.51 -17.50 -3.93
C TYR A 598 10.78 -18.33 -5.19
N VAL A 599 11.85 -17.98 -5.91
CA VAL A 599 12.31 -18.69 -7.11
C VAL A 599 12.51 -20.18 -6.83
N GLN A 600 13.14 -20.54 -5.71
CA GLN A 600 13.34 -21.94 -5.29
C GLN A 600 12.02 -22.64 -4.98
N ARG A 601 11.12 -22.01 -4.20
CA ARG A 601 9.80 -22.57 -3.88
C ARG A 601 8.95 -22.85 -5.12
N ARG A 602 9.03 -21.98 -6.13
CA ARG A 602 8.28 -22.11 -7.39
C ARG A 602 8.98 -22.98 -8.43
N GLY A 603 10.23 -23.38 -8.17
CA GLY A 603 11.05 -24.18 -9.07
C GLY A 603 11.47 -23.43 -10.32
N ILE A 604 11.70 -22.11 -10.23
CA ILE A 604 12.16 -21.27 -11.33
C ILE A 604 13.70 -21.42 -11.44
N ASP A 605 14.17 -22.13 -12.46
CA ASP A 605 15.60 -22.37 -12.69
C ASP A 605 16.30 -21.19 -13.37
N GLY A 606 15.54 -20.35 -14.05
CA GLY A 606 16.02 -19.23 -14.87
C GLY A 606 16.71 -18.07 -14.15
N TRP A 607 16.55 -17.97 -12.83
CA TRP A 607 17.01 -16.82 -12.03
C TRP A 607 18.55 -16.77 -11.87
N PRO A 608 19.17 -15.58 -11.87
CA PRO A 608 20.60 -15.43 -11.61
C PRO A 608 20.95 -15.69 -10.14
N LYS A 609 21.33 -16.93 -9.83
CA LYS A 609 21.72 -17.37 -8.48
C LYS A 609 22.84 -16.52 -7.89
N GLY A 610 22.62 -16.00 -6.68
CA GLY A 610 23.55 -15.09 -5.99
C GLY A 610 23.56 -13.65 -6.50
N ALA A 611 22.54 -13.23 -7.26
CA ALA A 611 22.31 -11.82 -7.58
C ALA A 611 22.10 -10.98 -6.30
N GLY A 612 22.44 -9.70 -6.37
CA GLY A 612 22.27 -8.75 -5.26
C GLY A 612 23.59 -8.26 -4.66
N TRP A 613 23.48 -7.53 -3.56
CA TRP A 613 24.62 -6.90 -2.91
C TRP A 613 25.59 -7.94 -2.30
N PRO A 614 26.92 -7.75 -2.37
CA PRO A 614 27.90 -8.68 -1.81
C PRO A 614 27.74 -8.91 -0.29
N LYS A 615 27.60 -10.19 0.12
CA LYS A 615 27.33 -10.61 1.50
C LYS A 615 28.54 -10.59 2.45
N GLU A 616 29.76 -10.82 1.94
CA GLU A 616 30.95 -10.97 2.80
C GLU A 616 31.61 -9.63 3.15
N LYS A 617 32.02 -9.43 4.41
CA LYS A 617 32.80 -8.28 4.89
C LYS A 617 34.33 -8.52 4.78
N GLY A 618 34.86 -8.69 3.56
CA GLY A 618 36.30 -8.91 3.30
C GLY A 618 37.04 -7.69 2.69
N HIS A 619 38.38 -7.73 2.71
CA HIS A 619 39.28 -6.66 2.25
C HIS A 619 39.36 -6.47 0.71
N ASP A 620 38.86 -7.42 -0.09
CA ASP A 620 38.80 -7.36 -1.57
C ASP A 620 37.34 -7.28 -2.08
N LYS A 621 36.57 -6.31 -1.59
CA LYS A 621 35.17 -6.12 -2.01
C LYS A 621 35.06 -5.47 -3.39
N LYS A 622 34.47 -6.16 -4.36
CA LYS A 622 33.82 -5.49 -5.50
C LYS A 622 32.62 -4.70 -4.97
N THR A 623 32.77 -3.40 -4.79
CA THR A 623 31.62 -2.50 -4.62
C THR A 623 30.81 -2.49 -5.92
N LEU A 624 29.49 -2.69 -5.82
CA LEU A 624 28.62 -2.57 -6.98
C LEU A 624 28.58 -1.10 -7.44
N GLY A 625 28.52 -0.89 -8.76
CA GLY A 625 28.37 0.43 -9.36
C GLY A 625 26.91 0.88 -9.43
N THR A 626 26.66 2.00 -10.11
CA THR A 626 25.31 2.54 -10.38
C THR A 626 24.47 1.63 -11.29
N CYS A 627 25.10 0.66 -11.95
CA CYS A 627 24.47 -0.43 -12.69
C CYS A 627 25.29 -1.72 -12.52
N THR A 628 24.63 -2.86 -12.31
CA THR A 628 25.25 -4.19 -12.29
C THR A 628 24.36 -5.19 -13.02
N VAL A 629 24.94 -6.00 -13.90
CA VAL A 629 24.20 -7.05 -14.62
C VAL A 629 24.44 -8.39 -13.94
N PHE A 630 23.36 -9.08 -13.61
CA PHE A 630 23.36 -10.45 -13.12
C PHE A 630 22.73 -11.36 -14.18
N GLU A 631 23.55 -12.24 -14.75
CA GLU A 631 23.13 -13.21 -15.76
C GLU A 631 22.89 -14.59 -15.14
N SER A 632 21.95 -15.34 -15.73
CA SER A 632 21.65 -16.69 -15.25
C SER A 632 22.79 -17.67 -15.52
N LYS A 633 23.06 -18.55 -14.54
CA LYS A 633 24.11 -19.60 -14.63
C LYS A 633 23.71 -20.77 -15.53
N THR A 634 22.42 -20.94 -15.85
CA THR A 634 22.01 -21.72 -17.02
C THR A 634 22.45 -20.92 -18.25
N SER A 635 23.76 -20.96 -18.52
CA SER A 635 24.36 -20.25 -19.62
C SER A 635 23.58 -20.53 -20.89
N HIS A 636 23.45 -19.51 -21.75
CA HIS A 636 22.84 -19.63 -23.09
C HIS A 636 23.59 -20.65 -24.01
N GLU A 637 24.54 -21.42 -23.47
CA GLU A 637 25.50 -22.26 -24.16
C GLU A 637 25.38 -23.78 -23.84
N GLU A 638 24.54 -24.25 -22.90
CA GLU A 638 24.48 -25.70 -22.59
C GLU A 638 23.23 -26.46 -23.12
N LYS A 639 23.50 -27.19 -24.22
CA LYS A 639 23.12 -28.56 -24.61
C LYS A 639 21.66 -29.05 -24.61
N HIS A 640 21.25 -29.46 -25.83
CA HIS A 640 20.40 -30.60 -26.17
C HIS A 640 19.15 -30.83 -25.30
N GLU A 641 18.01 -30.22 -25.65
CA GLU A 641 16.70 -30.88 -25.55
C GLU A 641 15.62 -30.09 -26.30
N ASP A 642 14.88 -30.79 -27.16
CA ASP A 642 13.84 -30.27 -28.08
C ASP A 642 12.53 -29.82 -27.37
N HIS A 643 12.54 -29.62 -26.05
CA HIS A 643 11.34 -29.38 -25.22
C HIS A 643 11.29 -28.01 -24.51
N TYR A 644 12.00 -26.99 -25.01
CA TYR A 644 12.13 -25.69 -24.32
C TYR A 644 10.92 -24.75 -24.44
N HIS A 645 9.90 -25.09 -25.24
CA HIS A 645 8.74 -24.24 -25.45
C HIS A 645 7.61 -24.42 -24.42
N GLN A 646 7.70 -25.40 -23.52
CA GLN A 646 6.61 -25.70 -22.58
C GLN A 646 6.90 -25.38 -21.11
N ASP A 647 8.16 -25.19 -20.71
CA ASP A 647 8.51 -24.95 -19.30
C ASP A 647 9.04 -23.52 -19.10
N THR A 648 8.14 -22.60 -18.74
CA THR A 648 8.47 -21.21 -18.39
C THR A 648 9.52 -21.12 -17.28
N LYS A 649 9.60 -22.16 -16.42
CA LYS A 649 10.50 -22.21 -15.27
C LYS A 649 11.98 -22.30 -15.65
N LYS A 650 12.31 -22.81 -16.84
CA LYS A 650 13.70 -23.01 -17.30
C LYS A 650 14.24 -21.87 -18.17
N ARG A 651 13.47 -20.81 -18.39
CA ARG A 651 13.87 -19.68 -19.25
C ARG A 651 14.84 -18.77 -18.50
N PRO A 652 16.03 -18.47 -19.05
CA PRO A 652 17.00 -17.60 -18.39
C PRO A 652 16.46 -16.17 -18.24
N VAL A 653 16.62 -15.59 -17.05
CA VAL A 653 16.26 -14.21 -16.74
C VAL A 653 17.52 -13.41 -16.46
N SER A 654 17.69 -12.26 -17.10
CA SER A 654 18.77 -11.32 -16.81
C SER A 654 18.26 -10.21 -15.91
N VAL A 655 18.94 -9.96 -14.79
CA VAL A 655 18.61 -8.86 -13.88
C VAL A 655 19.62 -7.74 -14.04
N ILE A 656 19.19 -6.56 -14.48
CA ILE A 656 20.00 -5.34 -14.51
C ILE A 656 19.62 -4.51 -13.29
N TYR A 657 20.55 -4.40 -12.35
CA TYR A 657 20.35 -3.81 -11.04
C TYR A 657 20.84 -2.36 -11.00
N PHE A 658 19.95 -1.46 -10.60
CA PHE A 658 20.20 -0.02 -10.44
C PHE A 658 19.96 0.39 -8.99
N PRO A 659 20.99 0.33 -8.13
CA PRO A 659 20.89 0.87 -6.79
C PRO A 659 20.93 2.40 -6.81
N LEU A 660 20.05 3.06 -6.06
CA LEU A 660 20.08 4.51 -5.88
C LEU A 660 21.20 4.88 -4.90
N ILE A 661 22.40 5.02 -5.45
CA ILE A 661 23.64 5.36 -4.74
C ILE A 661 24.28 6.63 -5.33
N SER A 662 25.32 7.13 -4.67
CA SER A 662 26.08 8.28 -5.12
C SER A 662 26.70 8.08 -6.50
N ASN A 663 26.76 9.16 -7.27
CA ASN A 663 27.40 9.17 -8.58
C ASN A 663 28.32 10.39 -8.71
N PRO A 664 29.65 10.17 -8.80
CA PRO A 664 30.63 11.25 -8.95
C PRO A 664 30.45 12.11 -10.20
N ASN A 665 29.86 11.56 -11.28
CA ASN A 665 29.57 12.30 -12.51
C ASN A 665 28.40 13.28 -12.36
N TYR A 666 27.58 13.12 -11.31
CA TYR A 666 26.48 14.02 -10.98
C TYR A 666 26.86 15.00 -9.88
N ASP A 667 27.16 14.48 -8.68
CA ASP A 667 27.58 15.26 -7.52
C ASP A 667 28.39 14.37 -6.58
N SER A 668 29.70 14.53 -6.59
CA SER A 668 30.64 13.77 -5.75
C SER A 668 30.44 13.92 -4.24
N THR A 669 29.67 14.91 -3.79
CA THR A 669 29.39 15.17 -2.37
C THR A 669 28.02 14.66 -1.93
N PHE A 670 27.18 14.24 -2.87
CA PHE A 670 25.83 13.77 -2.58
C PHE A 670 25.75 12.26 -2.55
N ASP A 671 25.41 11.74 -1.37
CA ASP A 671 25.09 10.33 -1.18
C ASP A 671 23.67 10.18 -0.64
N PRO A 672 22.73 9.63 -1.44
CA PRO A 672 21.35 9.44 -1.01
C PRO A 672 21.20 8.40 0.12
N GLN A 673 22.21 7.57 0.39
CA GLN A 673 22.20 6.60 1.49
C GLN A 673 22.47 7.24 2.85
N THR A 674 23.16 8.39 2.87
CA THR A 674 23.55 9.07 4.11
C THR A 674 22.93 10.46 4.27
N ALA A 675 22.42 11.05 3.17
CA ALA A 675 21.74 12.33 3.21
C ALA A 675 20.43 12.24 4.04
N GLN A 676 20.35 13.04 5.10
CA GLN A 676 19.21 13.02 6.03
C GLN A 676 17.86 13.25 5.35
N PHE A 677 17.79 14.17 4.38
CA PHE A 677 16.55 14.46 3.65
C PHE A 677 16.11 13.30 2.73
N CYS A 678 17.00 12.36 2.42
CA CYS A 678 16.69 11.13 1.68
C CYS A 678 16.19 10.00 2.59
N SER A 679 15.96 10.26 3.89
CA SER A 679 15.33 9.28 4.77
C SER A 679 14.00 8.79 4.20
N THR A 680 13.74 7.49 4.35
CA THR A 680 12.47 6.86 3.95
C THR A 680 11.28 7.45 4.70
N TRP A 681 11.52 8.02 5.88
CA TRP A 681 10.51 8.68 6.71
C TRP A 681 10.36 10.18 6.43
N ASN A 682 11.14 10.75 5.50
CA ASN A 682 10.99 12.14 5.12
C ASN A 682 9.89 12.31 4.08
N PHE A 683 8.87 13.12 4.43
CA PHE A 683 7.76 13.49 3.55
C PHE A 683 7.75 14.98 3.21
N VAL A 684 8.88 15.67 3.40
CA VAL A 684 9.04 17.09 3.06
C VAL A 684 10.31 17.27 2.23
N TYR A 685 10.14 17.63 0.96
CA TYR A 685 11.23 17.94 0.04
C TYR A 685 11.02 19.31 -0.56
N SER A 686 12.01 20.18 -0.36
CA SER A 686 12.11 21.42 -1.13
C SER A 686 12.31 21.11 -2.62
N SER A 687 11.94 22.06 -3.49
CA SER A 687 12.13 21.91 -4.95
C SER A 687 13.57 21.59 -5.34
N ALA A 688 14.55 22.17 -4.62
CA ALA A 688 15.97 21.90 -4.83
C ALA A 688 16.35 20.46 -4.44
N GLN A 689 15.88 19.96 -3.30
CA GLN A 689 16.11 18.58 -2.86
C GLN A 689 15.47 17.56 -3.81
N SER A 690 14.22 17.81 -4.22
CA SER A 690 13.53 16.98 -5.22
C SER A 690 14.31 16.93 -6.53
N THR A 691 14.71 18.09 -7.05
CA THR A 691 15.51 18.18 -8.28
C THR A 691 16.85 17.47 -8.16
N LYS A 692 17.51 17.56 -6.99
CA LYS A 692 18.78 16.89 -6.73
C LYS A 692 18.66 15.36 -6.74
N LEU A 693 17.64 14.81 -6.12
CA LEU A 693 17.42 13.36 -6.08
C LEU A 693 16.98 12.81 -7.44
N ILE A 694 16.08 13.52 -8.13
CA ILE A 694 15.63 13.17 -9.49
C ILE A 694 16.81 13.17 -10.46
N GLY A 695 17.64 14.22 -10.45
CA GLY A 695 18.80 14.34 -11.34
C GLY A 695 19.86 13.27 -11.09
N LEU A 696 20.03 12.82 -9.84
CA LEU A 696 20.91 11.68 -9.53
C LEU A 696 20.39 10.39 -10.17
N ALA A 697 19.09 10.11 -10.06
CA ALA A 697 18.49 8.93 -10.69
C ALA A 697 18.62 8.96 -12.22
N GLU A 698 18.38 10.13 -12.83
CA GLU A 698 18.59 10.32 -14.27
C GLU A 698 20.04 10.07 -14.69
N MET A 699 21.02 10.60 -13.94
CA MET A 699 22.43 10.39 -14.25
C MET A 699 22.84 8.93 -14.08
N ASN A 700 22.39 8.26 -13.01
CA ASN A 700 22.66 6.84 -12.79
C ASN A 700 22.17 5.96 -13.94
N TRP A 701 21.04 6.31 -14.55
CA TRP A 701 20.58 5.67 -15.78
C TRP A 701 21.47 6.00 -16.97
N ASN A 702 21.65 7.31 -17.25
CA ASN A 702 22.30 7.81 -18.45
C ASN A 702 23.74 7.30 -18.62
N ASP A 703 24.50 7.18 -17.52
CA ASP A 703 25.86 6.63 -17.53
C ASP A 703 25.92 5.16 -17.97
N ASN A 704 24.80 4.42 -17.93
CA ASN A 704 24.76 2.98 -18.09
C ASN A 704 23.92 2.49 -19.30
N VAL A 705 23.40 3.40 -20.14
CA VAL A 705 22.54 3.08 -21.29
C VAL A 705 23.21 2.10 -22.28
N GLU A 706 24.52 2.24 -22.52
CA GLU A 706 25.24 1.33 -23.42
C GLU A 706 25.36 -0.09 -22.84
N GLN A 707 25.48 -0.22 -21.51
CA GLN A 707 25.47 -1.52 -20.85
C GLN A 707 24.09 -2.19 -20.98
N VAL A 708 23.01 -1.42 -20.80
CA VAL A 708 21.64 -1.88 -21.05
C VAL A 708 21.48 -2.33 -22.50
N ARG A 709 21.93 -1.53 -23.47
CA ARG A 709 21.89 -1.88 -24.89
C ARG A 709 22.63 -3.18 -25.20
N HIS A 710 23.79 -3.40 -24.57
CA HIS A 710 24.56 -4.62 -24.74
C HIS A 710 23.78 -5.86 -24.30
N VAL A 711 23.18 -5.83 -23.09
CA VAL A 711 22.38 -6.94 -22.57
C VAL A 711 21.15 -7.21 -23.45
N LEU A 712 20.44 -6.16 -23.87
CA LEU A 712 19.28 -6.29 -24.76
C LEU A 712 19.65 -6.96 -26.09
N ARG A 713 20.82 -6.63 -26.67
CA ARG A 713 21.34 -7.29 -27.87
C ARG A 713 21.63 -8.77 -27.64
N GLN A 714 22.26 -9.12 -26.51
CA GLN A 714 22.58 -10.52 -26.19
C GLN A 714 21.32 -11.37 -26.05
N VAL A 715 20.33 -10.88 -25.31
CA VAL A 715 19.05 -11.58 -25.11
C VAL A 715 18.30 -11.72 -26.44
N TRP A 716 18.27 -10.67 -27.28
CA TRP A 716 17.70 -10.76 -28.62
C TRP A 716 18.38 -11.81 -29.51
N HIS A 717 19.72 -11.82 -29.56
CA HIS A 717 20.45 -12.84 -30.32
C HIS A 717 20.11 -14.25 -29.88
N TRP A 718 19.97 -14.47 -28.56
CA TRP A 718 19.54 -15.75 -28.02
C TRP A 718 18.11 -16.11 -28.44
N LYS A 719 17.12 -15.22 -28.25
CA LYS A 719 15.72 -15.47 -28.65
C LYS A 719 15.60 -15.76 -30.15
N ARG A 720 16.30 -14.99 -30.98
CA ARG A 720 16.38 -15.20 -32.43
C ARG A 720 16.95 -16.58 -32.77
N ALA A 721 18.03 -17.00 -32.10
CA ALA A 721 18.60 -18.32 -32.31
C ALA A 721 17.64 -19.46 -31.92
N VAL A 722 16.89 -19.30 -30.83
CA VAL A 722 15.87 -20.27 -30.41
C VAL A 722 14.75 -20.38 -31.45
N ARG A 723 14.20 -19.26 -31.92
CA ARG A 723 13.16 -19.25 -32.96
C ARG A 723 13.62 -19.92 -34.25
N LEU A 724 14.79 -19.54 -34.78
CA LEU A 724 15.31 -20.09 -36.04
C LEU A 724 15.54 -21.62 -35.97
N ARG A 725 15.97 -22.14 -34.80
CA ARG A 725 16.06 -23.59 -34.58
C ARG A 725 14.70 -24.26 -34.64
N LYS A 726 13.68 -23.67 -34.02
CA LYS A 726 12.30 -24.16 -34.06
C LYS A 726 11.75 -24.22 -35.49
N GLU A 727 11.90 -23.12 -36.24
CA GLU A 727 11.47 -23.04 -37.64
C GLU A 727 12.18 -24.08 -38.50
N ASN A 728 13.48 -24.30 -38.28
CA ASN A 728 14.23 -25.33 -38.98
C ASN A 728 13.72 -26.74 -38.66
N ASN A 729 13.46 -27.04 -37.38
CA ASN A 729 12.92 -28.34 -36.97
C ASN A 729 11.50 -28.58 -37.54
N GLU A 730 10.63 -27.58 -37.51
CA GLU A 730 9.30 -27.66 -38.11
C GLU A 730 9.36 -27.86 -39.63
N ASN A 731 10.30 -27.21 -40.32
CA ASN A 731 10.51 -27.40 -41.75
C ASN A 731 11.03 -28.80 -42.07
N VAL A 732 11.95 -29.36 -41.27
CA VAL A 732 12.41 -30.75 -41.42
C VAL A 732 11.23 -31.73 -41.23
N LEU A 733 10.39 -31.52 -40.22
CA LEU A 733 9.20 -32.36 -39.97
C LEU A 733 8.12 -32.24 -41.05
N ARG A 734 8.03 -31.11 -41.76
CA ARG A 734 7.10 -30.93 -42.89
C ARG A 734 7.62 -31.58 -44.18
N ILE A 735 8.93 -31.76 -44.31
CA ILE A 735 9.58 -32.36 -45.48
C ILE A 735 9.70 -33.89 -45.33
N ALA A 736 9.83 -34.38 -44.10
CA ALA A 736 9.76 -35.81 -43.76
C ALA A 736 8.32 -36.34 -43.83
#